data_AF-A0AA89X796-F1
#
_entry.id   AF-A0AA89X796-F1
#
_cell.length_a   1.000
_cell.length_b   1.000
_cell.length_c   1.000
_cell.angle_alpha   90.00
_cell.angle_beta   90.00
_cell.angle_gamma   90.00
#
_symmetry.space_group_name_H-M   'P 1'
#
loop_
_entity.id
_entity.type
_entity.pdbx_description
1 polymer ?
#
loop_
_entity_poly.entity_id
_entity_poly.type
_entity_poly.pdbx_seq_one_letter_code
_entity_poly.pdbx_strand_id
1 'polypeptide(L)'
;MRQALEDAPASAPSMPFTRQHSLSESSVSGDPNTSTRAEADAQVAQTLAQTDDQQTAPLHVPPLSTLGQWLTQLRTALNSPAFQAFIQETGFDASSIKFLPSMSSLNGMINGRLVRVSIESEGASNNAIRNLAIAEAVVIGSGLPTPLSYAEVMSGALNASMVKAFYDDSFKSILKSEKARGPQTLAIHRQIVGDIYDRDNLAQELKFISARLGAGRMTPATLPHVLANTQVDIQTGSTYSQLHATEPGGSANLASFLKTLGKPLPESREQVDQLVTFLTGNADLFSEETILTMAYSSALRQAAEGQSEGLVTVPRHSLLGRWLERYRGLLDHEVIQTWLVRQNVDPGTFTVIPATGQATATVNGALKTFELPDDSGWAQIAGPLLAIGKLIASGSEQSLQMPRLSQFIDVPLSMVAGFYNEPPTDTAVQAQERADYLEHTGAFDSSPATAEHSIPSLETHKQQADTYYDNLARAMAEKSKFENIASTTAAALPNARAEAKKSAEAIIFKLTGKTVDADTIYHNRFDTARTSEELSHRRIKSSLRLPDALLKNFSEADWVPGMLDATSGLYTDPEGYGEHHKFALAPSEVMNESWKTDLQTIMTTKLDNFWDQHRDDFRSILKGRFIAQARQQLLAYEALSPTEQAALADEHKFTREDYLLVMGATSNVSVNERAPITVAQLQASTSTRGVVRAHPLDINGYGSDIVRFTAQDDGQYLYSNGRRDGRQVLYVPGGDPDFVRFDSLEKMDQWIVDQARDPKKRKDLASHFSVYDRQDGISYYGVETSLAMLGTKQWDLEEGITIDRANISIHGDVFQHITQVTKNARAVMRTWRSNQTARPFATLGLTTSPLGQDCWQSWPPRASSPRGWLRPPRSLKQPLA
;
A
#
# COMPACT_ATOMS: atom_id res chain seq x y z
N MET A 1 -29.42 -62.76 35.95
CA MET A 1 -30.22 -62.80 37.19
C MET A 1 -31.25 -61.69 37.07
N ARG A 2 -32.52 -62.04 36.85
CA ARG A 2 -33.66 -61.11 36.78
C ARG A 2 -34.16 -60.78 38.19
N GLN A 3 -34.84 -59.64 38.30
CA GLN A 3 -35.79 -59.20 39.36
C GLN A 3 -35.21 -58.74 40.70
N ALA A 4 -35.18 -57.41 40.87
CA ALA A 4 -35.90 -56.71 41.94
C ALA A 4 -35.68 -55.19 41.77
N LEU A 5 -36.76 -54.43 41.51
CA LEU A 5 -37.03 -53.05 41.96
C LEU A 5 -38.10 -52.41 41.04
N GLU A 6 -39.37 -52.73 41.32
CA GLU A 6 -40.47 -51.79 41.17
C GLU A 6 -40.85 -51.36 42.58
N ASP A 7 -40.78 -50.04 42.88
CA ASP A 7 -41.81 -49.34 43.64
C ASP A 7 -41.61 -47.80 43.63
N ALA A 8 -42.61 -47.12 43.06
CA ALA A 8 -43.07 -45.72 43.22
C ALA A 8 -42.36 -44.55 42.49
N PRO A 9 -43.04 -43.40 42.25
CA PRO A 9 -44.22 -43.20 41.38
C PRO A 9 -44.04 -42.01 40.39
N ALA A 10 -45.02 -41.85 39.48
CA ALA A 10 -45.06 -40.89 38.38
C ALA A 10 -45.35 -39.42 38.74
N SER A 11 -44.66 -38.48 38.07
CA SER A 11 -45.07 -37.11 37.64
C SER A 11 -43.78 -36.39 37.14
N ALA A 12 -43.67 -35.68 36.02
CA ALA A 12 -44.57 -34.95 35.14
C ALA A 12 -43.92 -34.74 33.72
N PRO A 13 -44.48 -33.88 32.84
CA PRO A 13 -45.12 -34.24 31.58
C PRO A 13 -44.19 -34.32 30.36
N SER A 14 -44.57 -35.19 29.43
CA SER A 14 -44.11 -35.24 28.04
C SER A 14 -44.58 -34.00 27.28
N MET A 15 -43.69 -33.28 26.60
CA MET A 15 -44.04 -32.26 25.61
C MET A 15 -44.05 -32.85 24.19
N PRO A 16 -44.94 -32.39 23.29
CA PRO A 16 -45.29 -33.10 22.07
C PRO A 16 -44.32 -32.80 20.92
N PHE A 17 -43.85 -33.84 20.24
CA PHE A 17 -43.30 -33.72 18.90
C PHE A 17 -44.40 -33.23 17.96
N THR A 18 -44.31 -31.96 17.55
CA THR A 18 -45.22 -31.41 16.55
C THR A 18 -44.69 -31.83 15.17
N ARG A 19 -45.46 -32.73 14.53
CA ARG A 19 -45.26 -33.23 13.17
C ARG A 19 -45.33 -32.03 12.20
N GLN A 20 -44.23 -31.67 11.56
CA GLN A 20 -44.23 -30.65 10.51
C GLN A 20 -45.09 -31.12 9.33
N HIS A 21 -46.13 -30.36 9.02
CA HIS A 21 -46.97 -30.54 7.85
C HIS A 21 -46.22 -30.07 6.60
N SER A 22 -46.21 -30.93 5.58
CA SER A 22 -45.85 -30.59 4.21
C SER A 22 -46.79 -29.51 3.65
N LEU A 23 -46.23 -28.41 3.18
CA LEU A 23 -46.93 -27.49 2.27
C LEU A 23 -46.01 -27.14 1.09
N SER A 24 -46.65 -27.20 -0.07
CA SER A 24 -46.16 -27.18 -1.44
C SER A 24 -45.47 -25.89 -1.87
N GLU A 25 -44.54 -26.06 -2.80
CA GLU A 25 -43.73 -25.08 -3.52
C GLU A 25 -44.52 -23.87 -4.06
N SER A 26 -43.99 -22.66 -3.83
CA SER A 26 -44.00 -21.59 -4.82
C SER A 26 -42.78 -20.67 -4.62
N SER A 27 -42.21 -20.27 -5.74
CA SER A 27 -40.86 -19.77 -5.99
C SER A 27 -40.58 -18.34 -5.53
N VAL A 28 -39.56 -18.12 -4.67
CA VAL A 28 -38.61 -16.98 -4.67
C VAL A 28 -37.29 -17.45 -4.06
N SER A 29 -36.17 -17.16 -4.72
CA SER A 29 -34.80 -17.52 -4.32
C SER A 29 -34.33 -16.73 -3.08
N GLY A 30 -34.24 -17.43 -1.96
CA GLY A 30 -33.55 -17.01 -0.73
C GLY A 30 -33.47 -18.22 0.19
N ASP A 31 -32.30 -18.50 0.78
CA ASP A 31 -32.14 -19.62 1.70
C ASP A 31 -33.14 -19.46 2.88
N PRO A 32 -34.06 -20.43 3.10
CA PRO A 32 -35.12 -20.30 4.10
C PRO A 32 -34.57 -20.05 5.52
N ASN A 33 -33.31 -20.45 5.80
CA ASN A 33 -32.63 -20.17 7.06
C ASN A 33 -32.24 -18.70 7.25
N THR A 34 -32.00 -17.93 6.18
CA THR A 34 -31.64 -16.51 6.28
C THR A 34 -32.86 -15.62 6.56
N SER A 35 -34.02 -15.97 5.99
CA SER A 35 -35.27 -15.22 6.24
C SER A 35 -35.75 -15.36 7.69
N THR A 36 -35.69 -16.57 8.25
CA THR A 36 -36.11 -16.88 9.62
C THR A 36 -35.20 -16.26 10.69
N ARG A 37 -33.88 -16.17 10.43
CA ARG A 37 -32.93 -15.44 11.29
C ARG A 37 -33.24 -13.94 11.31
N ALA A 38 -33.43 -13.33 10.13
CA ALA A 38 -33.69 -11.90 10.02
C ALA A 38 -35.00 -11.50 10.71
N GLU A 39 -36.03 -12.35 10.61
CA GLU A 39 -37.29 -12.18 11.35
C GLU A 39 -37.08 -12.26 12.87
N ALA A 40 -36.27 -13.20 13.35
CA ALA A 40 -35.96 -13.32 14.78
C ALA A 40 -35.10 -12.16 15.31
N ASP A 41 -34.17 -11.64 14.51
CA ASP A 41 -33.39 -10.42 14.83
C ASP A 41 -34.30 -9.18 14.87
N ALA A 42 -35.27 -9.08 13.95
CA ALA A 42 -36.27 -8.02 13.96
C ALA A 42 -37.17 -8.07 15.21
N GLN A 43 -37.53 -9.27 15.69
CA GLN A 43 -38.28 -9.43 16.94
C GLN A 43 -37.48 -8.95 18.15
N VAL A 44 -36.16 -9.18 18.19
CA VAL A 44 -35.28 -8.64 19.24
C VAL A 44 -35.27 -7.11 19.19
N ALA A 45 -35.11 -6.53 18.00
CA ALA A 45 -35.11 -5.08 17.83
C ALA A 45 -36.42 -4.42 18.27
N GLN A 46 -37.57 -5.03 17.94
CA GLN A 46 -38.88 -4.56 18.38
C GLN A 46 -39.04 -4.62 19.91
N THR A 47 -38.59 -5.71 20.53
CA THR A 47 -38.64 -5.89 21.99
C THR A 47 -37.74 -4.87 22.71
N LEU A 48 -36.54 -4.63 22.17
CA LEU A 48 -35.62 -3.61 22.69
C LEU A 48 -36.19 -2.19 22.57
N ALA A 49 -36.85 -1.85 21.45
CA ALA A 49 -37.46 -0.53 21.25
C ALA A 49 -38.60 -0.22 22.21
N GLN A 50 -39.21 -1.25 22.82
CA GLN A 50 -40.30 -1.13 23.79
C GLN A 50 -39.82 -1.18 25.26
N THR A 51 -38.53 -1.40 25.49
CA THR A 51 -37.95 -1.53 26.83
C THR A 51 -37.36 -0.18 27.27
N ASP A 52 -37.76 0.33 28.44
CA ASP A 52 -37.25 1.59 28.99
C ASP A 52 -35.79 1.43 29.47
N ASP A 53 -34.96 2.48 29.37
CA ASP A 53 -33.51 2.46 29.71
C ASP A 53 -33.25 2.13 31.20
N GLN A 54 -34.29 2.17 32.05
CA GLN A 54 -34.23 1.81 33.47
C GLN A 54 -34.73 0.39 33.79
N GLN A 55 -35.20 -0.37 32.80
CA GLN A 55 -35.82 -1.67 33.04
C GLN A 55 -34.77 -2.78 33.19
N THR A 56 -34.70 -3.37 34.39
CA THR A 56 -33.75 -4.45 34.74
C THR A 56 -34.29 -5.87 34.48
N ALA A 57 -35.50 -5.98 33.93
CA ALA A 57 -36.14 -7.26 33.69
C ALA A 57 -35.38 -8.07 32.61
N PRO A 58 -35.14 -9.38 32.82
CA PRO A 58 -34.52 -10.23 31.82
C PRO A 58 -35.37 -10.30 30.54
N LEU A 59 -34.75 -10.09 29.38
CA LEU A 59 -35.37 -10.23 28.07
C LEU A 59 -35.10 -11.63 27.53
N HIS A 60 -36.16 -12.35 27.15
CA HIS A 60 -36.02 -13.61 26.44
C HIS A 60 -35.51 -13.37 25.01
N VAL A 61 -34.37 -13.97 24.68
CA VAL A 61 -33.79 -13.86 23.35
C VAL A 61 -34.35 -14.96 22.45
N PRO A 62 -34.99 -14.64 21.32
CA PRO A 62 -35.45 -15.63 20.33
C PRO A 62 -34.28 -16.51 19.87
N PRO A 63 -34.36 -17.85 19.97
CA PRO A 63 -33.23 -18.75 19.69
C PRO A 63 -32.67 -18.67 18.26
N LEU A 64 -33.49 -18.26 17.29
CA LEU A 64 -33.09 -18.12 15.88
C LEU A 64 -32.43 -16.77 15.56
N SER A 65 -32.52 -15.78 16.46
CA SER A 65 -31.81 -14.50 16.30
C SER A 65 -30.31 -14.73 16.35
N THR A 66 -29.51 -13.83 15.78
CA THR A 66 -28.04 -13.90 15.79
C THR A 66 -27.53 -14.03 17.24
N LEU A 67 -28.02 -13.21 18.17
CA LEU A 67 -27.70 -13.34 19.61
C LEU A 67 -28.19 -14.67 20.20
N GLY A 68 -29.40 -15.11 19.86
CA GLY A 68 -29.99 -16.36 20.36
C GLY A 68 -29.24 -17.60 19.90
N GLN A 69 -28.69 -17.58 18.69
CA GLN A 69 -27.89 -18.66 18.16
C GLN A 69 -26.53 -18.76 18.86
N TRP A 70 -25.89 -17.63 19.16
CA TRP A 70 -24.68 -17.58 20.01
C TRP A 70 -24.96 -18.03 21.44
N LEU A 71 -26.11 -17.63 22.01
CA LEU A 71 -26.52 -18.05 23.35
C LEU A 71 -26.79 -19.56 23.42
N THR A 72 -27.42 -20.11 22.38
CA THR A 72 -27.63 -21.55 22.22
C THR A 72 -26.30 -22.27 22.10
N GLN A 73 -25.36 -21.71 21.33
CA GLN A 73 -24.02 -22.27 21.17
C GLN A 73 -23.26 -22.31 22.50
N LEU A 74 -23.23 -21.20 23.25
CA LEU A 74 -22.62 -21.18 24.58
C LEU A 74 -23.27 -22.20 25.51
N ARG A 75 -24.61 -22.29 25.50
CA ARG A 75 -25.33 -23.32 26.27
C ARG A 75 -24.88 -24.74 25.90
N THR A 76 -24.70 -25.03 24.60
CA THR A 76 -24.16 -26.32 24.14
C THR A 76 -22.77 -26.56 24.69
N ALA A 77 -21.87 -25.56 24.66
CA ALA A 77 -20.54 -25.66 25.24
C ALA A 77 -20.60 -25.96 26.74
N LEU A 78 -21.45 -25.26 27.50
CA LEU A 78 -21.62 -25.45 28.94
C LEU A 78 -22.22 -26.82 29.31
N ASN A 79 -23.02 -27.42 28.43
CA ASN A 79 -23.61 -28.75 28.64
C ASN A 79 -22.72 -29.89 28.15
N SER A 80 -21.60 -29.59 27.49
CA SER A 80 -20.69 -30.63 27.02
C SER A 80 -20.10 -31.43 28.19
N PRO A 81 -19.83 -32.75 28.00
CA PRO A 81 -19.15 -33.58 28.99
C PRO A 81 -17.83 -32.95 29.46
N ALA A 82 -17.07 -32.35 28.53
CA ALA A 82 -15.82 -31.66 28.81
C ALA A 82 -15.97 -30.53 29.83
N PHE A 83 -17.00 -29.68 29.66
CA PHE A 83 -17.23 -28.54 30.55
C PHE A 83 -17.78 -28.98 31.90
N GLN A 84 -18.64 -30.01 31.92
CA GLN A 84 -19.14 -30.61 33.15
C GLN A 84 -18.02 -31.27 33.96
N ALA A 85 -17.11 -31.99 33.29
CA ALA A 85 -15.93 -32.57 33.91
C ALA A 85 -15.01 -31.47 34.47
N PHE A 86 -14.80 -30.38 33.72
CA PHE A 86 -14.06 -29.21 34.21
C PHE A 86 -14.65 -28.66 35.51
N ILE A 87 -15.97 -28.44 35.58
CA ILE A 87 -16.64 -27.96 36.81
C ILE A 87 -16.43 -28.93 37.96
N GLN A 88 -16.64 -30.24 37.72
CA GLN A 88 -16.53 -31.27 38.74
C GLN A 88 -15.11 -31.42 39.29
N GLU A 89 -14.10 -31.46 38.41
CA GLU A 89 -12.70 -31.65 38.80
C GLU A 89 -12.11 -30.46 39.53
N THR A 90 -12.53 -29.25 39.16
CA THR A 90 -12.08 -28.01 39.81
C THR A 90 -12.88 -27.66 41.06
N GLY A 91 -14.06 -28.27 41.25
CA GLY A 91 -14.95 -28.00 42.38
C GLY A 91 -15.67 -26.66 42.29
N PHE A 92 -15.91 -26.14 41.07
CA PHE A 92 -16.74 -24.95 40.88
C PHE A 92 -18.21 -25.26 41.22
N ASP A 93 -18.86 -24.36 41.95
CA ASP A 93 -20.31 -24.31 42.01
C ASP A 93 -20.84 -23.69 40.71
N ALA A 94 -21.46 -24.51 39.84
CA ALA A 94 -21.98 -24.09 38.55
C ALA A 94 -22.91 -22.86 38.65
N SER A 95 -23.73 -22.76 39.70
CA SER A 95 -24.68 -21.66 39.89
C SER A 95 -24.00 -20.33 40.21
N SER A 96 -22.75 -20.38 40.68
CA SER A 96 -21.95 -19.21 41.02
C SER A 96 -21.11 -18.67 39.86
N ILE A 97 -21.04 -19.41 38.74
CA ILE A 97 -20.19 -19.06 37.60
C ILE A 97 -20.73 -17.79 36.91
N LYS A 98 -19.85 -16.80 36.72
CA LYS A 98 -20.11 -15.63 35.89
C LYS A 98 -18.95 -15.40 34.92
N PHE A 99 -19.27 -15.29 33.64
CA PHE A 99 -18.35 -14.86 32.61
C PHE A 99 -18.17 -13.35 32.69
N LEU A 100 -16.94 -12.87 32.48
CA LEU A 100 -16.54 -11.47 32.51
C LEU A 100 -16.06 -11.07 31.10
N PRO A 101 -16.97 -10.65 30.20
CA PRO A 101 -16.67 -10.40 28.80
C PRO A 101 -15.53 -9.39 28.59
N SER A 102 -15.50 -8.30 29.36
CA SER A 102 -14.47 -7.26 29.27
C SER A 102 -13.08 -7.72 29.75
N MET A 103 -12.99 -8.84 30.46
CA MET A 103 -11.76 -9.35 31.07
C MET A 103 -11.35 -10.72 30.50
N SER A 104 -12.06 -11.23 29.48
CA SER A 104 -11.81 -12.55 28.89
C SER A 104 -11.55 -13.64 29.93
N SER A 105 -12.41 -13.68 30.96
CA SER A 105 -12.27 -14.60 32.09
C SER A 105 -13.65 -15.04 32.60
N LEU A 106 -13.66 -16.05 33.47
CA LEU A 106 -14.82 -16.40 34.29
C LEU A 106 -14.44 -16.35 35.76
N ASN A 107 -15.41 -16.13 36.63
CA ASN A 107 -15.27 -16.34 38.06
C ASN A 107 -16.34 -17.29 38.59
N GLY A 108 -16.09 -17.89 39.73
CA GLY A 108 -17.02 -18.78 40.42
C GLY A 108 -16.51 -19.14 41.81
N MET A 109 -17.37 -19.74 42.62
CA MET A 109 -17.05 -20.20 43.96
C MET A 109 -16.47 -21.61 43.90
N ILE A 110 -15.31 -21.81 44.53
CA ILE A 110 -14.72 -23.12 44.81
C ILE A 110 -14.62 -23.23 46.33
N ASN A 111 -15.32 -24.20 46.93
CA ASN A 111 -15.32 -24.42 48.39
C ASN A 111 -15.56 -23.12 49.21
N GLY A 112 -16.47 -22.26 48.76
CA GLY A 112 -16.80 -21.00 49.44
C GLY A 112 -15.85 -19.83 49.16
N ARG A 113 -14.83 -19.98 48.29
CA ARG A 113 -13.91 -18.92 47.87
C ARG A 113 -14.12 -18.53 46.41
N LEU A 114 -14.21 -17.24 46.13
CA LEU A 114 -14.27 -16.73 44.76
C LEU A 114 -12.91 -16.95 44.06
N VAL A 115 -12.94 -17.66 42.94
CA VAL A 115 -11.79 -17.94 42.08
C VAL A 115 -12.08 -17.37 40.69
N ARG A 116 -11.08 -16.74 40.08
CA ARG A 116 -11.14 -16.26 38.70
C ARG A 116 -10.18 -17.08 37.84
N VAL A 117 -10.64 -17.46 36.66
CA VAL A 117 -9.87 -18.22 35.67
C VAL A 117 -9.89 -17.46 34.36
N SER A 118 -8.71 -17.13 33.85
CA SER A 118 -8.52 -16.49 32.54
C SER A 118 -8.20 -17.54 31.47
N ILE A 119 -8.23 -17.15 30.20
CA ILE A 119 -7.81 -17.99 29.07
C ILE A 119 -6.35 -18.46 29.23
N GLU A 120 -5.50 -17.64 29.86
CA GLU A 120 -4.07 -17.89 30.12
C GLU A 120 -3.80 -18.78 31.34
N SER A 121 -4.82 -19.11 32.13
CA SER A 121 -4.65 -19.93 33.33
C SER A 121 -4.40 -21.39 32.96
N GLU A 122 -3.20 -21.89 33.25
CA GLU A 122 -2.80 -23.29 33.12
C GLU A 122 -3.22 -24.12 34.36
N GLY A 123 -3.44 -25.42 34.20
CA GLY A 123 -3.53 -26.36 35.33
C GLY A 123 -4.85 -27.12 35.55
N ALA A 124 -5.85 -27.02 34.65
CA ALA A 124 -7.03 -27.89 34.67
C ALA A 124 -7.09 -28.79 33.42
N SER A 125 -7.78 -29.93 33.50
CA SER A 125 -8.22 -30.68 32.33
C SER A 125 -9.25 -29.86 31.54
N ASN A 126 -9.41 -30.13 30.24
CA ASN A 126 -10.44 -29.49 29.40
C ASN A 126 -10.36 -27.95 29.31
N ASN A 127 -9.14 -27.39 29.27
CA ASN A 127 -8.94 -25.94 29.10
C ASN A 127 -9.54 -25.41 27.79
N ALA A 128 -9.57 -26.24 26.73
CA ALA A 128 -10.09 -25.86 25.43
C ALA A 128 -11.58 -25.46 25.48
N ILE A 129 -12.44 -26.29 26.07
CA ILE A 129 -13.88 -26.00 26.16
C ILE A 129 -14.17 -24.81 27.09
N ARG A 130 -13.40 -24.68 28.19
CA ARG A 130 -13.50 -23.54 29.09
C ARG A 130 -13.15 -22.25 28.38
N ASN A 131 -12.03 -22.22 27.67
CA ASN A 131 -11.55 -21.05 26.94
C ASN A 131 -12.51 -20.68 25.81
N LEU A 132 -13.09 -21.68 25.15
CA LEU A 132 -14.11 -21.48 24.12
C LEU A 132 -15.39 -20.87 24.69
N ALA A 133 -15.89 -21.38 25.83
CA ALA A 133 -17.05 -20.82 26.52
C ALA A 133 -16.80 -19.36 26.95
N ILE A 134 -15.58 -19.04 27.41
CA ILE A 134 -15.19 -17.64 27.70
C ILE A 134 -15.24 -16.80 26.42
N ALA A 135 -14.70 -17.28 25.30
CA ALA A 135 -14.70 -16.56 24.02
C ALA A 135 -16.12 -16.32 23.49
N GLU A 136 -16.99 -17.32 23.56
CA GLU A 136 -18.42 -17.20 23.21
C GLU A 136 -19.14 -16.19 24.09
N ALA A 137 -18.84 -16.18 25.40
CA ALA A 137 -19.36 -15.16 26.31
C ALA A 137 -18.83 -13.75 25.99
N VAL A 138 -17.59 -13.61 25.48
CA VAL A 138 -17.06 -12.33 24.99
C VAL A 138 -17.84 -11.85 23.76
N VAL A 139 -18.17 -12.76 22.82
CA VAL A 139 -18.98 -12.44 21.64
C VAL A 139 -20.37 -11.94 22.04
N ILE A 140 -21.05 -12.68 22.94
CA ILE A 140 -22.37 -12.32 23.48
C ILE A 140 -22.31 -10.99 24.24
N GLY A 141 -21.36 -10.85 25.16
CA GLY A 141 -21.26 -9.69 26.03
C GLY A 141 -20.67 -8.44 25.38
N SER A 142 -20.14 -8.55 24.16
CA SER A 142 -19.57 -7.43 23.40
C SER A 142 -18.50 -6.62 24.15
N GLY A 143 -17.77 -7.26 25.09
CA GLY A 143 -16.78 -6.59 25.93
C GLY A 143 -17.35 -5.69 27.04
N LEU A 144 -18.65 -5.78 27.35
CA LEU A 144 -19.22 -5.10 28.50
C LEU A 144 -18.60 -5.56 29.84
N PRO A 145 -18.51 -4.67 30.84
CA PRO A 145 -18.12 -5.04 32.19
C PRO A 145 -19.21 -5.85 32.92
N THR A 146 -20.44 -5.84 32.42
CA THR A 146 -21.57 -6.60 32.95
C THR A 146 -21.27 -8.10 32.83
N PRO A 147 -21.26 -8.85 33.93
CA PRO A 147 -21.05 -10.30 33.87
C PRO A 147 -22.22 -11.02 33.23
N LEU A 148 -21.94 -12.10 32.50
CA LEU A 148 -22.94 -13.04 32.00
C LEU A 148 -22.96 -14.27 32.91
N SER A 149 -24.03 -14.48 33.67
CA SER A 149 -24.12 -15.59 34.61
C SER A 149 -24.49 -16.91 33.93
N TYR A 150 -24.06 -18.03 34.54
CA TYR A 150 -24.44 -19.37 34.08
C TYR A 150 -25.97 -19.54 33.99
N ALA A 151 -26.72 -19.01 34.96
CA ALA A 151 -28.18 -19.07 34.97
C ALA A 151 -28.84 -18.28 33.81
N GLU A 152 -28.30 -17.13 33.43
CA GLU A 152 -28.79 -16.35 32.28
C GLU A 152 -28.58 -17.11 30.96
N VAL A 153 -27.43 -17.76 30.80
CA VAL A 153 -27.16 -18.60 29.61
C VAL A 153 -28.13 -19.78 29.53
N MET A 154 -28.33 -20.48 30.66
CA MET A 154 -29.20 -21.66 30.72
C MET A 154 -30.68 -21.31 30.52
N SER A 155 -31.14 -20.18 31.05
CA SER A 155 -32.54 -19.72 30.90
C SER A 155 -32.83 -19.11 29.52
N GLY A 156 -31.82 -18.55 28.85
CA GLY A 156 -32.02 -17.83 27.58
C GLY A 156 -32.58 -16.42 27.76
N ALA A 157 -32.64 -15.93 28.99
CA ALA A 157 -33.09 -14.60 29.34
C ALA A 157 -31.88 -13.75 29.77
N LEU A 158 -31.62 -12.67 29.04
CA LEU A 158 -30.47 -11.79 29.27
C LEU A 158 -30.91 -10.42 29.78
N ASN A 159 -30.07 -9.77 30.57
CA ASN A 159 -30.28 -8.37 30.93
C ASN A 159 -30.40 -7.49 29.68
N ALA A 160 -31.34 -6.56 29.66
CA ALA A 160 -31.59 -5.65 28.53
C ALA A 160 -30.33 -4.89 28.07
N SER A 161 -29.44 -4.52 29.00
CA SER A 161 -28.16 -3.87 28.68
C SER A 161 -27.22 -4.76 27.87
N MET A 162 -27.22 -6.08 28.12
CA MET A 162 -26.43 -7.06 27.37
C MET A 162 -26.97 -7.23 25.95
N VAL A 163 -28.29 -7.37 25.82
CA VAL A 163 -28.97 -7.48 24.52
C VAL A 163 -28.73 -6.21 23.69
N LYS A 164 -28.91 -5.02 24.31
CA LYS A 164 -28.65 -3.72 23.66
C LYS A 164 -27.20 -3.61 23.20
N ALA A 165 -26.22 -3.96 24.04
CA ALA A 165 -24.81 -3.87 23.66
C ALA A 165 -24.41 -4.82 22.52
N PHE A 166 -25.09 -5.96 22.37
CA PHE A 166 -24.87 -6.86 21.23
C PHE A 166 -25.31 -6.25 19.90
N TYR A 167 -26.39 -5.44 19.88
CA TYR A 167 -26.94 -4.84 18.66
C TYR A 167 -26.61 -3.35 18.46
N ASP A 168 -26.02 -2.67 19.45
CA ASP A 168 -25.69 -1.24 19.38
C ASP A 168 -24.53 -0.96 18.40
N ASP A 169 -24.67 0.06 17.54
CA ASP A 169 -23.61 0.49 16.61
C ASP A 169 -22.48 1.31 17.29
N SER A 170 -22.69 1.79 18.53
CA SER A 170 -21.80 2.73 19.21
C SER A 170 -20.44 2.14 19.64
N PHE A 171 -20.31 0.82 19.68
CA PHE A 171 -19.08 0.13 20.10
C PHE A 171 -18.23 -0.25 18.87
N LYS A 172 -17.35 0.66 18.47
CA LYS A 172 -16.51 0.58 17.25
C LYS A 172 -15.37 -0.46 17.31
N SER A 173 -15.64 -1.75 17.53
CA SER A 173 -14.56 -2.77 17.52
C SER A 173 -14.81 -3.94 16.57
N ILE A 174 -13.71 -4.57 16.15
CA ILE A 174 -13.63 -5.77 15.31
C ILE A 174 -14.62 -6.87 15.76
N LEU A 175 -14.94 -6.92 17.05
CA LEU A 175 -15.86 -7.88 17.67
C LEU A 175 -17.32 -7.72 17.23
N LYS A 176 -17.73 -6.57 16.65
CA LYS A 176 -19.09 -6.32 16.13
C LYS A 176 -19.27 -6.63 14.64
N SER A 177 -18.18 -6.88 13.93
CA SER A 177 -18.26 -7.13 12.49
C SER A 177 -19.07 -8.40 12.18
N GLU A 178 -19.73 -8.45 11.02
CA GLU A 178 -20.34 -9.69 10.49
C GLU A 178 -19.28 -10.81 10.42
N LYS A 179 -18.00 -10.46 10.23
CA LYS A 179 -16.86 -11.39 10.30
C LYS A 179 -16.65 -11.98 11.70
N ALA A 180 -17.05 -11.32 12.78
CA ALA A 180 -16.88 -11.81 14.15
C ALA A 180 -18.12 -12.49 14.73
N ARG A 181 -19.35 -12.10 14.31
CA ARG A 181 -20.62 -12.61 14.88
C ARG A 181 -21.49 -13.35 13.89
N GLY A 182 -21.14 -13.29 12.61
CA GLY A 182 -21.92 -13.87 11.54
C GLY A 182 -21.95 -15.39 11.58
N PRO A 183 -22.77 -15.99 10.71
CA PRO A 183 -23.05 -17.42 10.73
C PRO A 183 -21.81 -18.28 10.46
N GLN A 184 -20.81 -17.74 9.75
CA GLN A 184 -19.52 -18.43 9.53
C GLN A 184 -18.74 -18.61 10.84
N THR A 185 -18.57 -17.55 11.63
CA THR A 185 -17.85 -17.60 12.91
C THR A 185 -18.58 -18.46 13.93
N LEU A 186 -19.91 -18.39 13.94
CA LEU A 186 -20.74 -19.28 14.72
C LEU A 186 -20.59 -20.76 14.30
N ALA A 187 -20.54 -21.05 12.99
CA ALA A 187 -20.33 -22.42 12.50
C ALA A 187 -18.99 -23.01 12.96
N ILE A 188 -17.94 -22.19 13.00
CA ILE A 188 -16.62 -22.60 13.50
C ILE A 188 -16.68 -22.97 14.98
N HIS A 189 -17.31 -22.13 15.80
CA HIS A 189 -17.47 -22.42 17.23
C HIS A 189 -18.30 -23.70 17.45
N ARG A 190 -19.39 -23.88 16.68
CA ARG A 190 -20.20 -25.10 16.68
C ARG A 190 -19.36 -26.34 16.34
N GLN A 191 -18.51 -26.24 15.32
CA GLN A 191 -17.61 -27.33 14.93
C GLN A 191 -16.64 -27.69 16.05
N ILE A 192 -15.96 -26.71 16.66
CA ILE A 192 -15.00 -26.97 17.75
C ILE A 192 -15.70 -27.60 18.96
N VAL A 193 -16.87 -27.10 19.36
CA VAL A 193 -17.64 -27.73 20.45
C VAL A 193 -18.06 -29.15 20.08
N GLY A 194 -18.47 -29.37 18.83
CA GLY A 194 -18.81 -30.69 18.31
C GLY A 194 -17.63 -31.66 18.35
N ASP A 195 -16.45 -31.24 17.94
CA ASP A 195 -15.24 -32.06 17.95
C ASP A 195 -14.80 -32.42 19.37
N ILE A 196 -14.94 -31.48 20.31
CA ILE A 196 -14.69 -31.74 21.74
C ILE A 196 -15.70 -32.75 22.30
N TYR A 197 -16.97 -32.65 21.90
CA TYR A 197 -18.02 -33.59 22.32
C TYR A 197 -17.71 -35.00 21.80
N ASP A 198 -17.42 -35.12 20.51
CA ASP A 198 -17.10 -36.40 19.87
C ASP A 198 -15.84 -37.03 20.47
N ARG A 199 -14.82 -36.21 20.78
CA ARG A 199 -13.59 -36.65 21.46
C ARG A 199 -13.89 -37.30 22.79
N ASP A 200 -14.70 -36.64 23.59
CA ASP A 200 -14.99 -37.08 24.95
C ASP A 200 -15.84 -38.35 24.95
N ASN A 201 -16.84 -38.45 24.06
CA ASN A 201 -17.60 -39.68 23.88
C ASN A 201 -16.71 -40.85 23.45
N LEU A 202 -15.81 -40.60 22.48
CA LEU A 202 -14.83 -41.58 22.02
C LEU A 202 -13.92 -42.03 23.17
N ALA A 203 -13.37 -41.09 23.94
CA ALA A 203 -12.51 -41.38 25.08
C ALA A 203 -13.23 -42.16 26.17
N GLN A 204 -14.50 -41.85 26.42
CA GLN A 204 -15.33 -42.52 27.41
C GLN A 204 -15.61 -43.98 27.03
N GLU A 205 -16.00 -44.24 25.78
CA GLU A 205 -16.19 -45.62 25.30
C GLU A 205 -14.90 -46.43 25.33
N LEU A 206 -13.76 -45.83 24.94
CA LEU A 206 -12.46 -46.49 25.04
C LEU A 206 -12.05 -46.77 26.50
N LYS A 207 -12.38 -45.89 27.46
CA LYS A 207 -12.20 -46.17 28.90
C LYS A 207 -13.01 -47.38 29.36
N PHE A 208 -14.26 -47.52 28.92
CA PHE A 208 -15.07 -48.70 29.23
C PHE A 208 -14.48 -49.98 28.63
N ILE A 209 -13.99 -49.92 27.39
CA ILE A 209 -13.31 -51.05 26.74
C ILE A 209 -12.03 -51.44 27.49
N SER A 210 -11.17 -50.48 27.85
CA SER A 210 -9.96 -50.73 28.65
C SER A 210 -10.30 -51.40 29.99
N ALA A 211 -11.31 -50.90 30.71
CA ALA A 211 -11.73 -51.47 31.98
C ALA A 211 -12.22 -52.93 31.83
N ARG A 212 -12.93 -53.26 30.75
CA ARG A 212 -13.40 -54.63 30.45
C ARG A 212 -12.25 -55.57 30.11
N LEU A 213 -11.26 -55.11 29.34
CA LEU A 213 -10.03 -55.86 29.05
C LEU A 213 -9.26 -56.12 30.36
N GLY A 214 -9.13 -55.10 31.21
CA GLY A 214 -8.44 -55.24 32.50
C GLY A 214 -9.10 -56.17 33.50
N ALA A 215 -10.43 -56.27 33.46
CA ALA A 215 -11.21 -57.18 34.30
C ALA A 215 -11.34 -58.60 33.72
N GLY A 216 -10.72 -58.91 32.57
CA GLY A 216 -10.83 -60.21 31.89
C GLY A 216 -12.24 -60.51 31.33
N ARG A 217 -13.10 -59.49 31.21
CA ARG A 217 -14.48 -59.60 30.66
C ARG A 217 -14.51 -59.48 29.13
N MET A 218 -13.35 -59.30 28.50
CA MET A 218 -13.11 -59.20 27.06
C MET A 218 -11.69 -59.71 26.78
N THR A 219 -11.46 -60.32 25.61
CA THR A 219 -10.12 -60.74 25.18
C THR A 219 -9.64 -59.89 23.99
N PRO A 220 -8.32 -59.75 23.77
CA PRO A 220 -7.76 -59.08 22.59
C PRO A 220 -8.34 -59.59 21.26
N ALA A 221 -8.59 -60.90 21.13
CA ALA A 221 -9.18 -61.49 19.93
C ALA A 221 -10.61 -60.99 19.63
N THR A 222 -11.35 -60.55 20.65
CA THR A 222 -12.72 -60.00 20.49
C THR A 222 -12.74 -58.48 20.31
N LEU A 223 -11.62 -57.79 20.54
CA LEU A 223 -11.53 -56.33 20.52
C LEU A 223 -11.91 -55.70 19.15
N PRO A 224 -11.43 -56.20 18.00
CA PRO A 224 -11.82 -55.63 16.70
C PRO A 224 -13.33 -55.68 16.45
N HIS A 225 -13.98 -56.78 16.84
CA HIS A 225 -15.42 -56.93 16.73
C HIS A 225 -16.17 -55.97 17.68
N VAL A 226 -15.63 -55.72 18.87
CA VAL A 226 -16.23 -54.75 19.81
C VAL A 226 -16.11 -53.33 19.26
N LEU A 227 -14.94 -52.94 18.72
CA LEU A 227 -14.75 -51.62 18.11
C LEU A 227 -15.68 -51.40 16.89
N ALA A 228 -15.90 -52.44 16.07
CA ALA A 228 -16.79 -52.34 14.91
C ALA A 228 -18.29 -52.22 15.28
N ASN A 229 -18.69 -52.64 16.49
CA ASN A 229 -20.09 -52.67 16.91
C ASN A 229 -20.45 -51.66 18.02
N THR A 230 -19.45 -51.04 18.65
CA THR A 230 -19.70 -50.01 19.67
C THR A 230 -19.95 -48.69 18.97
N GLN A 231 -21.12 -48.10 19.22
CA GLN A 231 -21.54 -46.82 18.65
C GLN A 231 -21.16 -45.67 19.58
N VAL A 232 -20.78 -44.55 18.99
CA VAL A 232 -20.48 -43.28 19.65
C VAL A 232 -21.39 -42.23 19.07
N ASP A 233 -22.07 -41.47 19.93
CA ASP A 233 -22.91 -40.35 19.50
C ASP A 233 -22.04 -39.27 18.85
N ILE A 234 -22.47 -38.80 17.68
CA ILE A 234 -21.80 -37.76 16.91
C ILE A 234 -22.57 -36.45 17.02
N GLN A 235 -21.89 -35.40 17.44
CA GLN A 235 -22.47 -34.08 17.60
C GLN A 235 -22.71 -33.43 16.24
N THR A 236 -23.93 -32.91 16.05
CA THR A 236 -24.30 -32.20 14.82
C THR A 236 -23.40 -30.98 14.61
N GLY A 237 -22.76 -30.91 13.44
CA GLY A 237 -21.84 -29.84 13.08
C GLY A 237 -20.39 -30.10 13.49
N SER A 238 -20.06 -31.22 14.15
CA SER A 238 -18.67 -31.65 14.31
C SER A 238 -18.03 -31.96 12.95
N THR A 239 -16.70 -31.94 12.90
CA THR A 239 -15.91 -32.31 11.72
C THR A 239 -16.27 -33.73 11.25
N TYR A 240 -16.46 -34.69 12.17
CA TYR A 240 -16.90 -36.04 11.80
C TYR A 240 -18.26 -36.01 11.09
N SER A 241 -19.25 -35.32 11.69
CA SER A 241 -20.60 -35.24 11.13
C SER A 241 -20.63 -34.59 9.75
N GLN A 242 -19.76 -33.59 9.52
CA GLN A 242 -19.63 -32.90 8.25
C GLN A 242 -18.98 -33.78 7.18
N LEU A 243 -17.91 -34.50 7.53
CA LEU A 243 -17.20 -35.40 6.60
C LEU A 243 -18.06 -36.60 6.17
N HIS A 244 -18.87 -37.13 7.08
CA HIS A 244 -19.66 -38.34 6.86
C HIS A 244 -21.15 -38.08 6.64
N ALA A 245 -21.55 -36.82 6.47
CA ALA A 245 -22.95 -36.39 6.29
C ALA A 245 -23.91 -37.04 7.30
N THR A 246 -23.52 -37.09 8.57
CA THR A 246 -24.29 -37.76 9.63
C THR A 246 -25.54 -36.95 9.97
N GLU A 247 -26.71 -37.59 10.02
CA GLU A 247 -27.94 -36.94 10.42
C GLU A 247 -27.85 -36.40 11.87
N PRO A 248 -28.60 -35.34 12.23
CA PRO A 248 -28.61 -34.82 13.59
C PRO A 248 -28.98 -35.90 14.62
N GLY A 249 -28.10 -36.14 15.60
CA GLY A 249 -28.25 -37.23 16.58
C GLY A 249 -27.83 -38.61 16.08
N GLY A 250 -27.14 -38.70 14.94
CA GLY A 250 -26.57 -39.95 14.45
C GLY A 250 -25.36 -40.43 15.26
N SER A 251 -24.99 -41.69 15.05
CA SER A 251 -23.86 -42.34 15.73
C SER A 251 -22.85 -42.91 14.72
N ALA A 252 -21.61 -43.08 15.15
CA ALA A 252 -20.57 -43.76 14.38
C ALA A 252 -20.03 -44.95 15.18
N ASN A 253 -19.69 -46.05 14.49
CA ASN A 253 -18.98 -47.12 15.17
C ASN A 253 -17.52 -46.71 15.45
N LEU A 254 -16.98 -47.14 16.59
CA LEU A 254 -15.62 -46.77 17.04
C LEU A 254 -14.55 -47.07 16.00
N ALA A 255 -14.65 -48.19 15.28
CA ALA A 255 -13.65 -48.55 14.28
C ALA A 255 -13.63 -47.57 13.10
N SER A 256 -14.80 -47.19 12.56
CA SER A 256 -14.91 -46.17 11.52
C SER A 256 -14.47 -44.79 12.01
N PHE A 257 -14.76 -44.45 13.27
CA PHE A 257 -14.32 -43.20 13.86
C PHE A 257 -12.78 -43.17 13.93
N LEU A 258 -12.14 -44.14 14.59
CA LEU A 258 -10.68 -44.18 14.74
C LEU A 258 -9.95 -44.18 13.39
N LYS A 259 -10.49 -44.87 12.38
CA LYS A 259 -9.96 -44.81 11.00
C LYS A 259 -10.03 -43.41 10.40
N THR A 260 -11.13 -42.69 10.61
CA THR A 260 -11.26 -41.29 10.14
C THR A 260 -10.25 -40.38 10.83
N LEU A 261 -9.84 -40.70 12.07
CA LEU A 261 -8.77 -39.98 12.78
C LEU A 261 -7.36 -40.40 12.33
N GLY A 262 -7.22 -41.30 11.36
CA GLY A 262 -5.93 -41.89 10.97
C GLY A 262 -5.27 -42.67 12.10
N LYS A 263 -6.04 -43.20 13.06
CA LYS A 263 -5.52 -44.00 14.17
C LYS A 263 -5.67 -45.50 13.84
N PRO A 264 -4.60 -46.31 13.99
CA PRO A 264 -4.73 -47.75 13.85
C PRO A 264 -5.71 -48.29 14.90
N LEU A 265 -6.47 -49.32 14.53
CA LEU A 265 -7.36 -49.98 15.47
C LEU A 265 -6.53 -50.64 16.58
N PRO A 266 -6.82 -50.39 17.86
CA PRO A 266 -6.05 -50.99 18.94
C PRO A 266 -6.29 -52.50 18.98
N GLU A 267 -5.21 -53.25 19.16
CA GLU A 267 -5.17 -54.72 19.27
C GLU A 267 -4.87 -55.18 20.70
N SER A 268 -4.39 -54.29 21.58
CA SER A 268 -4.09 -54.59 22.97
C SER A 268 -4.69 -53.57 23.94
N ARG A 269 -4.74 -53.93 25.23
CA ARG A 269 -5.18 -53.02 26.29
C ARG A 269 -4.28 -51.79 26.37
N GLU A 270 -2.97 -51.97 26.26
CA GLU A 270 -1.99 -50.89 26.30
C GLU A 270 -2.25 -49.87 25.19
N GLN A 271 -2.60 -50.33 23.98
CA GLN A 271 -2.94 -49.44 22.87
C GLN A 271 -4.27 -48.70 23.09
N VAL A 272 -5.27 -49.34 23.71
CA VAL A 272 -6.50 -48.66 24.14
C VAL A 272 -6.19 -47.59 25.18
N ASP A 273 -5.35 -47.90 26.18
CA ASP A 273 -4.96 -46.96 27.24
C ASP A 273 -4.16 -45.76 26.69
N GLN A 274 -3.32 -45.99 25.68
CA GLN A 274 -2.62 -44.92 24.95
C GLN A 274 -3.59 -44.00 24.20
N LEU A 275 -4.60 -44.56 23.51
CA LEU A 275 -5.63 -43.77 22.84
C LEU A 275 -6.47 -42.97 23.83
N VAL A 276 -6.84 -43.56 24.98
CA VAL A 276 -7.53 -42.84 26.05
C VAL A 276 -6.68 -41.67 26.56
N THR A 277 -5.38 -41.91 26.79
CA THR A 277 -4.45 -40.87 27.27
C THR A 277 -4.31 -39.75 26.24
N PHE A 278 -4.18 -40.09 24.96
CA PHE A 278 -4.15 -39.12 23.87
C PHE A 278 -5.41 -38.23 23.87
N LEU A 279 -6.59 -38.84 23.84
CA LEU A 279 -7.86 -38.11 23.75
C LEU A 279 -8.15 -37.25 25.00
N THR A 280 -7.69 -37.69 26.17
CA THR A 280 -7.90 -36.94 27.43
C THR A 280 -6.88 -35.83 27.68
N GLY A 281 -5.76 -35.80 26.93
CA GLY A 281 -4.66 -34.84 27.08
C GLY A 281 -4.85 -33.48 26.39
N ASN A 282 -6.09 -33.02 26.15
CA ASN A 282 -6.40 -31.89 25.25
C ASN A 282 -5.94 -32.11 23.79
N ALA A 283 -5.96 -33.34 23.29
CA ALA A 283 -5.69 -33.59 21.87
C ALA A 283 -6.80 -32.97 20.99
N ASP A 284 -6.38 -32.34 19.90
CA ASP A 284 -7.28 -31.90 18.83
C ASP A 284 -7.74 -33.14 18.06
N LEU A 285 -9.05 -33.42 18.08
CA LEU A 285 -9.58 -34.67 17.54
C LEU A 285 -9.33 -34.78 16.03
N PHE A 286 -9.52 -33.65 15.34
CA PHE A 286 -9.20 -33.45 13.94
C PHE A 286 -8.21 -32.32 13.84
N SER A 287 -6.91 -32.65 13.85
CA SER A 287 -5.95 -31.62 13.47
C SER A 287 -6.27 -31.20 12.03
N GLU A 288 -6.41 -29.90 11.77
CA GLU A 288 -6.62 -29.41 10.41
C GLU A 288 -5.48 -29.84 9.45
N GLU A 289 -4.32 -30.16 10.02
CA GLU A 289 -3.21 -30.79 9.34
C GLU A 289 -3.53 -32.21 8.86
N THR A 290 -4.19 -33.04 9.69
CA THR A 290 -4.68 -34.37 9.31
C THR A 290 -5.75 -34.27 8.23
N ILE A 291 -6.66 -33.29 8.32
CA ILE A 291 -7.67 -33.04 7.27
C ILE A 291 -6.98 -32.71 5.93
N LEU A 292 -5.96 -31.85 5.96
CA LEU A 292 -5.16 -31.54 4.78
C LEU A 292 -4.44 -32.78 4.24
N THR A 293 -3.88 -33.62 5.12
CA THR A 293 -3.23 -34.87 4.71
C THR A 293 -4.21 -35.82 4.02
N MET A 294 -5.44 -35.96 4.53
CA MET A 294 -6.48 -36.78 3.89
C MET A 294 -6.94 -36.20 2.56
N ALA A 295 -7.14 -34.88 2.48
CA ALA A 295 -7.50 -34.19 1.25
C ALA A 295 -6.43 -34.38 0.16
N TYR A 296 -5.15 -34.27 0.54
CA TYR A 296 -4.02 -34.51 -0.36
C TYR A 296 -3.95 -35.97 -0.82
N SER A 297 -4.13 -36.93 0.08
CA SER A 297 -4.21 -38.37 -0.25
C SER A 297 -5.33 -38.66 -1.27
N SER A 298 -6.52 -38.10 -1.05
CA SER A 298 -7.65 -38.25 -1.97
C SER A 298 -7.34 -37.68 -3.36
N ALA A 299 -6.78 -36.47 -3.41
CA ALA A 299 -6.38 -35.82 -4.67
C ALA A 299 -5.29 -36.61 -5.42
N LEU A 300 -4.33 -37.22 -4.71
CA LEU A 300 -3.31 -38.08 -5.33
C LEU A 300 -3.94 -39.30 -6.01
N ARG A 301 -4.96 -39.93 -5.40
CA ARG A 301 -5.68 -41.06 -6.01
C ARG A 301 -6.43 -40.64 -7.27
N GLN A 302 -7.15 -39.51 -7.20
CA GLN A 302 -7.89 -38.98 -8.36
C GLN A 302 -6.94 -38.68 -9.54
N ALA A 303 -5.77 -38.08 -9.25
CA ALA A 303 -4.74 -37.83 -10.24
C ALA A 303 -4.18 -39.13 -10.83
N ALA A 304 -3.95 -40.16 -10.00
CA ALA A 304 -3.50 -41.48 -10.45
C ALA A 304 -4.50 -42.19 -11.38
N GLU A 305 -5.80 -41.92 -11.22
CA GLU A 305 -6.89 -42.42 -12.05
C GLU A 305 -7.11 -41.60 -13.34
N GLY A 306 -6.32 -40.53 -13.56
CA GLY A 306 -6.42 -39.66 -14.72
C GLY A 306 -7.58 -38.67 -14.67
N GLN A 307 -8.16 -38.41 -13.48
CA GLN A 307 -9.28 -37.48 -13.30
C GLN A 307 -8.79 -36.07 -12.89
N SER A 308 -8.84 -35.11 -13.83
CA SER A 308 -8.54 -33.67 -13.67
C SER A 308 -7.17 -33.32 -13.07
N GLU A 309 -6.77 -32.03 -13.14
CA GLU A 309 -5.66 -31.52 -12.34
C GLU A 309 -6.08 -31.51 -10.87
N GLY A 310 -5.65 -32.52 -10.10
CA GLY A 310 -6.05 -32.70 -8.69
C GLY A 310 -5.85 -31.41 -7.89
N LEU A 311 -6.96 -30.79 -7.49
CA LEU A 311 -7.00 -29.68 -6.55
C LEU A 311 -7.16 -30.23 -5.14
N VAL A 312 -6.47 -29.59 -4.20
CA VAL A 312 -6.50 -29.92 -2.79
C VAL A 312 -7.15 -28.77 -2.04
N THR A 313 -8.29 -29.04 -1.44
CA THR A 313 -8.98 -28.08 -0.57
C THR A 313 -8.20 -27.94 0.73
N VAL A 314 -7.57 -26.77 0.94
CA VAL A 314 -6.71 -26.53 2.11
C VAL A 314 -7.51 -25.95 3.29
N PRO A 315 -7.52 -26.62 4.45
CA PRO A 315 -8.06 -26.05 5.70
C PRO A 315 -7.26 -24.83 6.16
N ARG A 316 -7.93 -23.75 6.54
CA ARG A 316 -7.33 -22.43 6.82
C ARG A 316 -6.34 -22.39 8.00
N HIS A 317 -6.48 -23.27 9.00
CA HIS A 317 -5.64 -23.33 10.20
C HIS A 317 -4.63 -24.48 10.15
N SER A 318 -4.62 -25.29 9.09
CA SER A 318 -3.45 -26.12 8.72
C SER A 318 -2.21 -25.24 8.54
N LEU A 319 -1.02 -25.83 8.56
CA LEU A 319 0.20 -25.05 8.40
C LEU A 319 0.19 -24.26 7.08
N LEU A 320 0.00 -24.94 5.94
CA LEU A 320 -0.14 -24.31 4.62
C LEU A 320 -1.30 -23.30 4.56
N GLY A 321 -2.45 -23.62 5.17
CA GLY A 321 -3.61 -22.72 5.24
C GLY A 321 -3.28 -21.38 5.89
N ARG A 322 -2.51 -21.38 7.00
CA ARG A 322 -2.09 -20.15 7.68
C ARG A 322 -1.17 -19.30 6.82
N TRP A 323 -0.28 -19.92 6.05
CA TRP A 323 0.58 -19.23 5.10
C TRP A 323 -0.23 -18.59 3.95
N LEU A 324 -1.17 -19.34 3.36
CA LEU A 324 -2.07 -18.83 2.31
C LEU A 324 -2.94 -17.66 2.82
N GLU A 325 -3.50 -17.79 4.02
CA GLU A 325 -4.27 -16.73 4.67
C GLU A 325 -3.44 -15.47 4.93
N ARG A 326 -2.17 -15.64 5.32
CA ARG A 326 -1.28 -14.49 5.50
C ARG A 326 -0.96 -13.82 4.17
N TYR A 327 -0.67 -14.59 3.12
CA TYR A 327 -0.45 -14.06 1.78
C TYR A 327 -1.68 -13.26 1.30
N ARG A 328 -2.88 -13.80 1.48
CA ARG A 328 -4.15 -13.10 1.22
C ARG A 328 -4.26 -11.80 1.99
N GLY A 329 -3.96 -11.82 3.29
CA GLY A 329 -4.00 -10.63 4.14
C GLY A 329 -3.04 -9.52 3.71
N LEU A 330 -1.92 -9.84 3.05
CA LEU A 330 -1.05 -8.82 2.46
C LEU A 330 -1.73 -8.11 1.29
N LEU A 331 -2.47 -8.82 0.45
CA LEU A 331 -3.17 -8.21 -0.68
C LEU A 331 -4.22 -7.20 -0.22
N ASP A 332 -4.84 -7.42 0.94
CA ASP A 332 -5.80 -6.49 1.56
C ASP A 332 -5.15 -5.24 2.19
N HIS A 333 -3.81 -5.17 2.25
CA HIS A 333 -3.11 -4.02 2.80
C HIS A 333 -3.39 -2.75 1.97
N GLU A 334 -3.61 -1.62 2.65
CA GLU A 334 -4.03 -0.34 2.04
C GLU A 334 -3.12 0.08 0.87
N VAL A 335 -1.81 -0.06 1.03
CA VAL A 335 -0.81 0.24 -0.01
C VAL A 335 -1.01 -0.61 -1.29
N ILE A 336 -1.31 -1.90 -1.15
CA ILE A 336 -1.55 -2.79 -2.29
C ILE A 336 -2.90 -2.46 -2.93
N GLN A 337 -3.95 -2.27 -2.13
CA GLN A 337 -5.27 -1.86 -2.63
C GLN A 337 -5.19 -0.53 -3.40
N THR A 338 -4.43 0.44 -2.89
CA THR A 338 -4.20 1.72 -3.57
C THR A 338 -3.47 1.53 -4.90
N TRP A 339 -2.48 0.64 -4.96
CA TRP A 339 -1.79 0.32 -6.20
C TRP A 339 -2.71 -0.37 -7.21
N LEU A 340 -3.52 -1.35 -6.79
CA LEU A 340 -4.49 -2.04 -7.64
C LEU A 340 -5.48 -1.05 -8.28
N VAL A 341 -6.03 -0.14 -7.47
CA VAL A 341 -6.93 0.94 -7.95
C VAL A 341 -6.21 1.85 -8.93
N ARG A 342 -4.99 2.29 -8.62
CA ARG A 342 -4.20 3.18 -9.49
C ARG A 342 -3.89 2.55 -10.84
N GLN A 343 -3.58 1.25 -10.86
CA GLN A 343 -3.30 0.50 -12.08
C GLN A 343 -4.57 0.02 -12.79
N ASN A 344 -5.76 0.29 -12.23
CA ASN A 344 -7.06 -0.20 -12.72
C ASN A 344 -7.08 -1.73 -12.94
N VAL A 345 -6.49 -2.44 -11.97
CA VAL A 345 -6.42 -3.91 -11.93
C VAL A 345 -7.74 -4.46 -11.40
N ASP A 346 -8.30 -5.47 -12.07
CA ASP A 346 -9.35 -6.32 -11.49
C ASP A 346 -8.73 -7.27 -10.45
N PRO A 347 -9.00 -7.07 -9.14
CA PRO A 347 -8.38 -7.87 -8.09
C PRO A 347 -8.70 -9.36 -8.16
N GLY A 348 -9.82 -9.77 -8.80
CA GLY A 348 -10.18 -11.18 -8.96
C GLY A 348 -9.31 -11.94 -9.96
N THR A 349 -8.53 -11.21 -10.77
CA THR A 349 -7.66 -11.76 -11.81
C THR A 349 -6.18 -11.61 -11.48
N PHE A 350 -5.85 -11.06 -10.31
CA PHE A 350 -4.47 -10.79 -9.92
C PHE A 350 -3.76 -12.08 -9.49
N THR A 351 -2.74 -12.44 -10.25
CA THR A 351 -1.95 -13.66 -10.08
C THR A 351 -0.47 -13.31 -10.02
N VAL A 352 0.27 -13.89 -9.08
CA VAL A 352 1.72 -13.68 -8.94
C VAL A 352 2.47 -14.99 -9.14
N ILE A 353 3.58 -14.95 -9.86
CA ILE A 353 4.54 -16.06 -9.96
C ILE A 353 5.74 -15.71 -9.07
N PRO A 354 5.82 -16.26 -7.84
CA PRO A 354 6.80 -15.78 -6.87
C PRO A 354 8.25 -16.02 -7.32
N ALA A 355 8.50 -17.13 -8.03
CA ALA A 355 9.82 -17.51 -8.51
C ALA A 355 10.44 -16.47 -9.45
N THR A 356 9.67 -15.99 -10.43
CA THR A 356 10.11 -14.98 -11.41
C THR A 356 9.94 -13.55 -10.90
N GLY A 357 9.00 -13.34 -9.98
CA GLY A 357 8.63 -12.01 -9.53
C GLY A 357 7.61 -11.32 -10.44
N GLN A 358 7.03 -12.03 -11.41
CA GLN A 358 6.01 -11.52 -12.29
C GLN A 358 4.64 -11.49 -11.63
N ALA A 359 3.83 -10.51 -11.98
CA ALA A 359 2.39 -10.52 -11.69
C ALA A 359 1.62 -10.37 -13.00
N THR A 360 0.44 -10.97 -13.08
CA THR A 360 -0.48 -10.85 -14.22
C THR A 360 -1.86 -10.50 -13.70
N ALA A 361 -2.57 -9.63 -14.42
CA ALA A 361 -3.96 -9.31 -14.11
C ALA A 361 -4.66 -8.68 -15.30
N THR A 362 -5.99 -8.66 -15.23
CA THR A 362 -6.82 -7.89 -16.15
C THR A 362 -6.78 -6.41 -15.75
N VAL A 363 -6.33 -5.57 -16.66
CA VAL A 363 -6.25 -4.11 -16.53
C VAL A 363 -7.05 -3.48 -17.65
N ASN A 364 -8.05 -2.66 -17.32
CA ASN A 364 -8.97 -2.07 -18.31
C ASN A 364 -9.61 -3.11 -19.26
N GLY A 365 -9.86 -4.33 -18.77
CA GLY A 365 -10.43 -5.42 -19.58
C GLY A 365 -9.43 -6.20 -20.44
N ALA A 366 -8.13 -5.92 -20.37
CA ALA A 366 -7.09 -6.65 -21.09
C ALA A 366 -6.05 -7.27 -20.14
N LEU A 367 -5.54 -8.46 -20.45
CA LEU A 367 -4.48 -9.09 -19.66
C LEU A 367 -3.19 -8.27 -19.77
N LYS A 368 -2.60 -7.91 -18.62
CA LYS A 368 -1.33 -7.21 -18.49
C LYS A 368 -0.38 -8.00 -17.58
N THR A 369 0.88 -8.07 -17.98
CA THR A 369 1.98 -8.57 -17.14
C THR A 369 2.73 -7.40 -16.53
N PHE A 370 3.04 -7.52 -15.25
CA PHE A 370 3.86 -6.61 -14.46
C PHE A 370 5.20 -7.27 -14.15
N GLU A 371 6.26 -6.52 -14.37
CA GLU A 371 7.64 -6.96 -14.23
C GLU A 371 8.33 -6.09 -13.18
N LEU A 372 9.20 -6.66 -12.34
CA LEU A 372 9.94 -5.87 -11.35
C LEU A 372 10.69 -4.64 -11.93
N PRO A 373 11.30 -4.70 -13.13
CA PRO A 373 11.93 -3.53 -13.73
C PRO A 373 10.96 -2.51 -14.35
N ASP A 374 9.66 -2.80 -14.43
CA ASP A 374 8.70 -1.89 -15.05
C ASP A 374 8.44 -0.61 -14.22
N ASP A 375 7.75 0.34 -14.85
CA ASP A 375 7.37 1.63 -14.26
C ASP A 375 6.00 1.62 -13.56
N SER A 376 5.34 0.45 -13.49
CA SER A 376 3.99 0.32 -12.90
C SER A 376 3.98 0.55 -11.38
N GLY A 377 5.16 0.48 -10.75
CA GLY A 377 5.30 0.51 -9.29
C GLY A 377 5.18 -0.88 -8.63
N TRP A 378 5.04 -1.96 -9.40
CA TRP A 378 4.97 -3.33 -8.89
C TRP A 378 6.14 -3.66 -7.94
N ALA A 379 7.38 -3.34 -8.32
CA ALA A 379 8.55 -3.58 -7.48
C ALA A 379 8.54 -2.86 -6.12
N GLN A 380 7.71 -1.83 -5.93
CA GLN A 380 7.57 -1.15 -4.64
C GLN A 380 6.73 -1.96 -3.66
N ILE A 381 5.77 -2.75 -4.14
CA ILE A 381 4.83 -3.49 -3.28
C ILE A 381 5.11 -5.00 -3.26
N ALA A 382 5.86 -5.51 -4.24
CA ALA A 382 6.06 -6.94 -4.45
C ALA A 382 6.90 -7.64 -3.37
N GLY A 383 7.83 -6.93 -2.71
CA GLY A 383 8.84 -7.54 -1.83
C GLY A 383 8.26 -8.54 -0.81
N PRO A 384 7.39 -8.11 0.11
CA PRO A 384 6.76 -9.02 1.08
C PRO A 384 5.87 -10.10 0.46
N LEU A 385 5.14 -9.78 -0.63
CA LEU A 385 4.34 -10.77 -1.37
C LEU A 385 5.24 -11.89 -1.93
N LEU A 386 6.35 -11.54 -2.58
CA LEU A 386 7.28 -12.52 -3.14
C LEU A 386 8.00 -13.33 -2.07
N ALA A 387 8.30 -12.73 -0.91
CA ALA A 387 8.95 -13.42 0.20
C ALA A 387 8.07 -14.55 0.77
N ILE A 388 6.81 -14.25 1.07
CA ILE A 388 5.84 -15.25 1.54
C ILE A 388 5.47 -16.21 0.40
N GLY A 389 5.24 -15.68 -0.80
CA GLY A 389 4.79 -16.46 -1.95
C GLY A 389 5.79 -17.56 -2.34
N LYS A 390 7.09 -17.33 -2.24
CA LYS A 390 8.12 -18.35 -2.54
C LYS A 390 8.15 -19.53 -1.58
N LEU A 391 7.69 -19.33 -0.35
CA LEU A 391 7.57 -20.40 0.64
C LEU A 391 6.29 -21.23 0.45
N ILE A 392 5.27 -20.65 -0.20
CA ILE A 392 4.02 -21.34 -0.53
C ILE A 392 4.15 -22.07 -1.87
N ALA A 393 4.60 -21.35 -2.89
CA ALA A 393 4.71 -21.75 -4.28
C ALA A 393 6.19 -21.75 -4.68
N SER A 394 6.91 -22.80 -4.27
CA SER A 394 8.36 -22.92 -4.44
C SER A 394 8.79 -23.36 -5.85
N GLY A 395 7.86 -23.88 -6.67
CA GLY A 395 8.10 -24.26 -8.06
C GLY A 395 8.26 -23.07 -9.00
N SER A 396 9.03 -23.23 -10.09
CA SER A 396 9.38 -22.15 -11.03
C SER A 396 8.18 -21.54 -11.77
N GLU A 397 7.15 -22.35 -12.02
CA GLU A 397 5.92 -21.96 -12.75
C GLU A 397 4.68 -21.89 -11.82
N GLN A 398 4.86 -22.11 -10.52
CA GLN A 398 3.73 -22.10 -9.60
C GLN A 398 3.25 -20.66 -9.40
N SER A 399 1.96 -20.45 -9.69
CA SER A 399 1.31 -19.16 -9.55
C SER A 399 0.39 -19.15 -8.33
N LEU A 400 0.31 -17.99 -7.69
CA LEU A 400 -0.62 -17.70 -6.60
C LEU A 400 -1.68 -16.76 -7.14
N GLN A 401 -2.86 -17.33 -7.39
CA GLN A 401 -4.08 -16.60 -7.70
C GLN A 401 -5.00 -16.68 -6.48
N MET A 402 -5.57 -15.56 -6.07
CA MET A 402 -6.50 -15.53 -4.93
C MET A 402 -7.90 -15.13 -5.40
N PRO A 403 -8.84 -16.09 -5.55
CA PRO A 403 -10.24 -15.75 -5.75
C PRO A 403 -10.81 -15.07 -4.50
N ARG A 404 -11.65 -14.05 -4.71
CA ARG A 404 -12.39 -13.40 -3.62
C ARG A 404 -13.38 -14.41 -3.01
N LEU A 405 -13.29 -14.59 -1.68
CA LEU A 405 -14.36 -15.11 -0.81
C LEU A 405 -14.73 -16.61 -0.93
N SER A 406 -13.79 -17.53 -1.16
CA SER A 406 -14.03 -18.95 -0.90
C SER A 406 -13.73 -19.32 0.57
N GLN A 407 -14.55 -20.18 1.16
CA GLN A 407 -14.36 -20.70 2.53
C GLN A 407 -13.16 -21.65 2.63
N PHE A 408 -12.69 -22.13 1.49
CA PHE A 408 -11.53 -23.00 1.32
C PHE A 408 -10.65 -22.49 0.18
N ILE A 409 -9.34 -22.69 0.27
CA ILE A 409 -8.42 -22.36 -0.81
C ILE A 409 -8.04 -23.67 -1.48
N ASP A 410 -8.53 -23.87 -2.71
CA ASP A 410 -8.13 -25.00 -3.52
C ASP A 410 -6.77 -24.70 -4.15
N VAL A 411 -5.80 -25.59 -3.94
CA VAL A 411 -4.44 -25.45 -4.48
C VAL A 411 -4.06 -26.68 -5.30
N PRO A 412 -3.17 -26.56 -6.31
CA PRO A 412 -2.65 -27.71 -7.03
C PRO A 412 -1.90 -28.69 -6.10
N LEU A 413 -1.96 -29.99 -6.40
CA LEU A 413 -1.16 -31.03 -5.73
C LEU A 413 0.31 -30.65 -5.58
N SER A 414 0.91 -30.08 -6.63
CA SER A 414 2.33 -29.69 -6.63
C SER A 414 2.66 -28.62 -5.58
N MET A 415 1.70 -27.79 -5.17
CA MET A 415 1.90 -26.76 -4.15
C MET A 415 1.97 -27.39 -2.76
N VAL A 416 1.05 -28.32 -2.46
CA VAL A 416 1.10 -29.09 -1.21
C VAL A 416 2.39 -29.91 -1.14
N ALA A 417 2.74 -30.58 -2.25
CA ALA A 417 3.95 -31.38 -2.33
C ALA A 417 5.21 -30.54 -2.08
N GLY A 418 5.32 -29.36 -2.71
CA GLY A 418 6.45 -28.45 -2.54
C GLY A 418 6.53 -27.86 -1.13
N PHE A 419 5.40 -27.56 -0.50
CA PHE A 419 5.34 -26.97 0.85
C PHE A 419 5.72 -27.96 1.96
N TYR A 420 5.29 -29.22 1.85
CA TYR A 420 5.58 -30.29 2.82
C TYR A 420 6.80 -31.14 2.47
N ASN A 421 7.46 -30.86 1.34
CA ASN A 421 8.59 -31.64 0.82
C ASN A 421 8.22 -33.13 0.62
N GLU A 422 7.05 -33.36 0.05
CA GLU A 422 6.55 -34.70 -0.26
C GLU A 422 7.40 -35.38 -1.34
N PRO A 423 7.55 -36.72 -1.29
CA PRO A 423 8.27 -37.45 -2.32
C PRO A 423 7.58 -37.32 -3.69
N PRO A 424 8.34 -37.43 -4.80
CA PRO A 424 7.78 -37.35 -6.15
C PRO A 424 6.80 -38.50 -6.41
N THR A 425 5.64 -38.16 -6.97
CA THR A 425 4.55 -39.09 -7.33
C THR A 425 4.31 -39.09 -8.83
N ASP A 426 5.37 -39.32 -9.62
CA ASP A 426 5.35 -39.17 -11.09
C ASP A 426 4.56 -40.29 -11.81
N THR A 427 4.27 -41.39 -11.10
CA THR A 427 3.51 -42.54 -11.63
C THR A 427 2.27 -42.83 -10.79
N ALA A 428 1.24 -43.42 -11.42
CA ALA A 428 0.01 -43.80 -10.72
C ALA A 428 0.25 -44.75 -9.53
N VAL A 429 1.22 -45.67 -9.65
CA VAL A 429 1.60 -46.59 -8.56
C VAL A 429 2.19 -45.82 -7.38
N GLN A 430 3.15 -44.92 -7.63
CA GLN A 430 3.75 -44.10 -6.56
C GLN A 430 2.72 -43.20 -5.87
N ALA A 431 1.80 -42.60 -6.64
CA ALA A 431 0.73 -41.78 -6.11
C ALA A 431 -0.23 -42.59 -5.21
N GLN A 432 -0.59 -43.81 -5.62
CA GLN A 432 -1.43 -44.72 -4.83
C GLN A 432 -0.73 -45.19 -3.55
N GLU A 433 0.53 -45.63 -3.64
CA GLU A 433 1.32 -46.05 -2.47
C GLU A 433 1.49 -44.91 -1.47
N ARG A 434 1.73 -43.69 -1.96
CA ARG A 434 1.83 -42.52 -1.09
C ARG A 434 0.49 -42.14 -0.45
N ALA A 435 -0.61 -42.21 -1.21
CA ALA A 435 -1.94 -41.97 -0.69
C ALA A 435 -2.31 -42.96 0.43
N ASP A 436 -2.03 -44.26 0.24
CA ASP A 436 -2.22 -45.31 1.24
C ASP A 436 -1.41 -45.04 2.51
N TYR A 437 -0.14 -44.64 2.36
CA TYR A 437 0.73 -44.28 3.49
C TYR A 437 0.17 -43.10 4.29
N LEU A 438 -0.19 -42.01 3.62
CA LEU A 438 -0.71 -40.80 4.27
C LEU A 438 -2.05 -41.05 4.97
N GLU A 439 -2.91 -41.88 4.38
CA GLU A 439 -4.17 -42.33 4.99
C GLU A 439 -3.92 -43.15 6.26
N HIS A 440 -2.88 -43.99 6.23
CA HIS A 440 -2.50 -44.81 7.38
C HIS A 440 -1.86 -43.99 8.53
N THR A 441 -1.02 -43.01 8.21
CA THR A 441 -0.31 -42.20 9.21
C THR A 441 -1.12 -41.01 9.71
N GLY A 442 -2.04 -40.48 8.90
CA GLY A 442 -2.80 -39.27 9.21
C GLY A 442 -1.96 -38.00 9.28
N ALA A 443 -0.72 -38.02 8.76
CA ALA A 443 0.22 -36.92 8.81
C ALA A 443 1.26 -36.96 7.68
N PHE A 444 1.74 -35.79 7.29
CA PHE A 444 2.93 -35.63 6.44
C PHE A 444 4.21 -36.07 7.17
N ASP A 445 5.24 -36.47 6.41
CA ASP A 445 6.53 -36.91 6.99
C ASP A 445 7.29 -35.76 7.66
N SER A 446 7.05 -34.52 7.24
CA SER A 446 7.71 -33.33 7.78
C SER A 446 6.74 -32.16 7.80
N SER A 447 6.25 -31.81 8.98
CA SER A 447 5.43 -30.60 9.21
C SER A 447 5.99 -29.83 10.41
N PRO A 448 6.70 -28.70 10.21
CA PRO A 448 7.00 -28.06 8.92
C PRO A 448 8.10 -28.80 8.12
N ALA A 449 8.12 -28.63 6.80
CA ALA A 449 9.17 -29.21 5.94
C ALA A 449 10.58 -28.72 6.28
N THR A 450 10.70 -27.42 6.58
CA THR A 450 11.94 -26.79 7.07
C THR A 450 11.59 -25.74 8.11
N ALA A 451 12.60 -25.25 8.84
CA ALA A 451 12.41 -24.14 9.79
C ALA A 451 11.80 -22.88 9.13
N GLU A 452 12.01 -22.67 7.82
CA GLU A 452 11.46 -21.54 7.07
C GLU A 452 9.94 -21.63 6.85
N HIS A 453 9.37 -22.84 6.86
CA HIS A 453 7.92 -23.08 6.70
C HIS A 453 7.16 -23.06 8.05
N SER A 454 7.87 -22.87 9.16
CA SER A 454 7.30 -22.90 10.50
C SER A 454 6.42 -21.68 10.83
N ILE A 455 5.56 -21.80 11.85
CA ILE A 455 4.76 -20.66 12.36
C ILE A 455 5.62 -19.51 12.89
N PRO A 456 6.74 -19.73 13.62
CA PRO A 456 7.65 -18.64 13.99
C PRO A 456 8.23 -17.90 12.77
N SER A 457 8.54 -18.61 11.68
CA SER A 457 8.99 -18.00 10.43
C SER A 457 7.87 -17.17 9.79
N LEU A 458 6.63 -17.68 9.76
CA LEU A 458 5.46 -16.95 9.29
C LEU A 458 5.24 -15.64 10.06
N GLU A 459 5.36 -15.67 11.39
CA GLU A 459 5.22 -14.47 12.23
C GLU A 459 6.36 -13.47 11.98
N THR A 460 7.58 -13.96 11.72
CA THR A 460 8.72 -13.11 11.33
C THR A 460 8.45 -12.39 10.01
N HIS A 461 7.99 -13.12 8.98
CA HIS A 461 7.61 -12.52 7.69
C HIS A 461 6.45 -11.54 7.85
N LYS A 462 5.51 -11.81 8.75
CA LYS A 462 4.41 -10.91 9.09
C LYS A 462 4.92 -9.58 9.63
N GLN A 463 5.75 -9.60 10.68
CA GLN A 463 6.31 -8.38 11.27
C GLN A 463 7.14 -7.58 10.26
N GLN A 464 7.91 -8.27 9.42
CA GLN A 464 8.69 -7.63 8.36
C GLN A 464 7.79 -6.99 7.29
N ALA A 465 6.73 -7.67 6.87
CA ALA A 465 5.77 -7.14 5.91
C ALA A 465 5.02 -5.92 6.46
N ASP A 466 4.52 -5.99 7.71
CA ASP A 466 3.83 -4.89 8.37
C ASP A 466 4.75 -3.67 8.48
N THR A 467 5.98 -3.86 8.98
CA THR A 467 6.99 -2.79 9.04
C THR A 467 7.28 -2.18 7.67
N TYR A 468 7.41 -3.03 6.64
CA TYR A 468 7.69 -2.58 5.28
C TYR A 468 6.55 -1.73 4.72
N TYR A 469 5.31 -2.22 4.81
CA TYR A 469 4.17 -1.52 4.25
C TYR A 469 3.80 -0.27 5.05
N ASP A 470 4.00 -0.25 6.37
CA ASP A 470 3.86 0.96 7.19
C ASP A 470 4.90 2.03 6.79
N ASN A 471 6.16 1.63 6.56
CA ASN A 471 7.19 2.53 6.06
C ASN A 471 6.84 3.08 4.67
N LEU A 472 6.35 2.19 3.79
CA LEU A 472 5.97 2.55 2.43
C LEU A 472 4.76 3.49 2.42
N ALA A 473 3.74 3.22 3.23
CA ALA A 473 2.56 4.08 3.39
C ALA A 473 2.98 5.49 3.84
N ARG A 474 3.85 5.59 4.86
CA ARG A 474 4.39 6.87 5.32
C ARG A 474 5.17 7.60 4.22
N ALA A 475 6.03 6.90 3.49
CA ALA A 475 6.78 7.48 2.38
C ALA A 475 5.86 7.99 1.25
N MET A 476 4.81 7.24 0.92
CA MET A 476 3.81 7.66 -0.07
C MET A 476 3.00 8.87 0.40
N ALA A 477 2.66 8.95 1.70
CA ALA A 477 1.98 10.10 2.26
C ALA A 477 2.86 11.37 2.20
N GLU A 478 4.15 11.26 2.56
CA GLU A 478 5.10 12.37 2.42
C GLU A 478 5.28 12.80 0.97
N LYS A 479 5.30 11.85 0.03
CA LYS A 479 5.29 12.11 -1.42
C LYS A 479 4.08 12.94 -1.83
N SER A 480 2.88 12.51 -1.46
CA SER A 480 1.65 13.22 -1.79
C SER A 480 1.62 14.64 -1.22
N LYS A 481 2.12 14.84 0.01
CA LYS A 481 2.26 16.19 0.59
C LYS A 481 3.19 17.08 -0.23
N PHE A 482 4.35 16.56 -0.63
CA PHE A 482 5.29 17.31 -1.46
C PHE A 482 4.72 17.63 -2.85
N GLU A 483 4.05 16.67 -3.49
CA GLU A 483 3.35 16.88 -4.77
C GLU A 483 2.30 17.98 -4.67
N ASN A 484 1.56 18.04 -3.56
CA ASN A 484 0.60 19.10 -3.31
C ASN A 484 1.29 20.48 -3.16
N ILE A 485 2.40 20.56 -2.42
CA ILE A 485 3.21 21.78 -2.31
C ILE A 485 3.70 22.23 -3.68
N ALA A 486 4.24 21.31 -4.49
CA ALA A 486 4.74 21.58 -5.82
C ALA A 486 3.64 22.08 -6.77
N SER A 487 2.51 21.37 -6.81
CA SER A 487 1.36 21.70 -7.66
C SER A 487 0.74 23.05 -7.27
N THR A 488 0.51 23.27 -5.98
CA THR A 488 -0.07 24.53 -5.47
C THR A 488 0.86 25.71 -5.73
N THR A 489 2.17 25.55 -5.51
CA THR A 489 3.17 26.58 -5.80
C THR A 489 3.23 26.90 -7.30
N ALA A 490 3.23 25.89 -8.16
CA ALA A 490 3.22 26.09 -9.60
C ALA A 490 1.93 26.79 -10.09
N ALA A 491 0.78 26.43 -9.53
CA ALA A 491 -0.52 27.03 -9.87
C ALA A 491 -0.65 28.49 -9.39
N ALA A 492 -0.01 28.84 -8.26
CA ALA A 492 0.00 30.20 -7.71
C ALA A 492 0.85 31.18 -8.53
N LEU A 493 1.67 30.66 -9.45
CA LEU A 493 2.60 31.49 -10.19
C LEU A 493 1.87 32.42 -11.20
N PRO A 494 2.12 33.75 -11.16
CA PRO A 494 1.48 34.69 -12.08
C PRO A 494 1.84 34.45 -13.55
N ASN A 495 0.83 34.37 -14.43
CA ASN A 495 0.99 34.25 -15.87
C ASN A 495 0.77 35.60 -16.57
N ALA A 496 1.85 36.21 -17.06
CA ALA A 496 1.82 37.52 -17.73
C ALA A 496 0.92 37.54 -18.96
N ARG A 497 0.88 36.46 -19.74
CA ARG A 497 0.06 36.38 -20.96
C ARG A 497 -1.43 36.26 -20.65
N ALA A 498 -1.78 35.56 -19.57
CA ALA A 498 -3.15 35.49 -19.09
C ALA A 498 -3.64 36.86 -18.57
N GLU A 499 -2.78 37.62 -17.87
CA GLU A 499 -3.12 38.97 -17.40
C GLU A 499 -3.23 39.98 -18.54
N ALA A 500 -2.36 39.87 -19.56
CA ALA A 500 -2.51 40.63 -20.79
C ALA A 500 -3.82 40.30 -21.51
N LYS A 501 -4.25 39.02 -21.51
CA LYS A 501 -5.54 38.61 -22.10
C LYS A 501 -6.71 39.29 -21.40
N LYS A 502 -6.78 39.20 -20.07
CA LYS A 502 -7.82 39.87 -19.27
C LYS A 502 -7.87 41.37 -19.56
N SER A 503 -6.69 41.99 -19.70
CA SER A 503 -6.60 43.43 -19.98
C SER A 503 -7.06 43.77 -21.40
N ALA A 504 -6.70 42.96 -22.39
CA ALA A 504 -7.22 43.10 -23.76
C ALA A 504 -8.74 42.97 -23.79
N GLU A 505 -9.32 41.96 -23.14
CA GLU A 505 -10.77 41.75 -23.07
C GLU A 505 -11.46 42.93 -22.39
N ALA A 506 -10.90 43.45 -21.29
CA ALA A 506 -11.41 44.63 -20.60
C ALA A 506 -11.36 45.90 -21.47
N ILE A 507 -10.28 46.11 -22.23
CA ILE A 507 -10.15 47.24 -23.16
C ILE A 507 -11.21 47.13 -24.27
N ILE A 508 -11.36 45.96 -24.89
CA ILE A 508 -12.36 45.76 -25.95
C ILE A 508 -13.77 45.99 -25.39
N PHE A 509 -14.09 45.42 -24.23
CA PHE A 509 -15.39 45.62 -23.60
C PHE A 509 -15.67 47.10 -23.31
N LYS A 510 -14.67 47.82 -22.79
CA LYS A 510 -14.82 49.26 -22.49
C LYS A 510 -15.03 50.11 -23.75
N LEU A 511 -14.31 49.82 -24.82
CA LEU A 511 -14.37 50.60 -26.06
C LEU A 511 -15.58 50.25 -26.93
N THR A 512 -16.10 49.03 -26.83
CA THR A 512 -17.12 48.53 -27.78
C THR A 512 -18.41 48.03 -27.12
N GLY A 513 -18.42 47.82 -25.80
CA GLY A 513 -19.49 47.14 -25.07
C GLY A 513 -19.58 45.63 -25.31
N LYS A 514 -18.68 45.04 -26.10
CA LYS A 514 -18.73 43.62 -26.49
C LYS A 514 -17.80 42.77 -25.64
N THR A 515 -18.30 41.63 -25.19
CA THR A 515 -17.47 40.56 -24.62
C THR A 515 -16.92 39.71 -25.77
N VAL A 516 -15.60 39.51 -25.78
CA VAL A 516 -14.88 38.76 -26.82
C VAL A 516 -13.83 37.86 -26.18
N ASP A 517 -13.39 36.82 -26.89
CA ASP A 517 -12.11 36.17 -26.58
C ASP A 517 -10.98 36.93 -27.28
N ALA A 518 -10.15 37.62 -26.51
CA ALA A 518 -9.07 38.44 -27.09
C ALA A 518 -8.01 37.62 -27.84
N ASP A 519 -7.91 36.30 -27.62
CA ASP A 519 -7.00 35.46 -28.40
C ASP A 519 -7.47 35.28 -29.85
N THR A 520 -8.75 35.57 -30.15
CA THR A 520 -9.30 35.50 -31.51
C THR A 520 -9.15 36.80 -32.29
N ILE A 521 -8.62 37.85 -31.67
CA ILE A 521 -8.39 39.16 -32.30
C ILE A 521 -6.90 39.31 -32.57
N TYR A 522 -6.55 39.73 -33.78
CA TYR A 522 -5.19 39.86 -34.27
C TYR A 522 -4.86 41.31 -34.62
N HIS A 523 -3.74 41.82 -34.11
CA HIS A 523 -3.14 43.08 -34.57
C HIS A 523 -2.24 42.79 -35.77
N ASN A 524 -2.75 43.04 -36.97
CA ASN A 524 -2.01 42.86 -38.21
C ASN A 524 -1.34 44.19 -38.59
N ARG A 525 -0.03 44.17 -38.81
CA ARG A 525 0.76 45.31 -39.29
C ARG A 525 1.22 45.09 -40.72
N PHE A 526 1.22 46.15 -41.52
CA PHE A 526 1.53 46.14 -42.95
C PHE A 526 2.81 46.91 -43.25
N ASP A 527 3.36 46.73 -44.46
CA ASP A 527 4.60 47.35 -44.93
C ASP A 527 4.46 48.82 -45.39
N THR A 528 3.23 49.27 -45.71
CA THR A 528 2.94 50.60 -46.28
C THR A 528 1.63 51.20 -45.73
N ALA A 529 1.56 52.54 -45.67
CA ALA A 529 0.40 53.28 -45.18
C ALA A 529 -0.84 53.18 -46.11
N ARG A 530 -2.04 53.37 -45.56
CA ARG A 530 -3.33 53.32 -46.26
C ARG A 530 -3.51 54.54 -47.17
N THR A 531 -3.38 54.33 -48.48
CA THR A 531 -3.91 55.23 -49.53
C THR A 531 -4.67 54.38 -50.54
N SER A 532 -6.00 54.51 -50.55
CA SER A 532 -7.03 53.96 -51.48
C SER A 532 -7.03 52.47 -51.91
N GLU A 533 -8.18 51.83 -51.68
CA GLU A 533 -8.91 50.78 -52.43
C GLU A 533 -8.26 49.57 -53.15
N GLU A 534 -6.94 49.36 -53.15
CA GLU A 534 -6.35 48.10 -53.66
C GLU A 534 -5.84 47.20 -52.52
N LEU A 535 -6.70 46.27 -52.09
CA LEU A 535 -6.42 45.28 -51.03
C LEU A 535 -5.67 44.04 -51.53
N SER A 536 -5.45 43.85 -52.84
CA SER A 536 -5.07 42.54 -53.41
C SER A 536 -3.58 42.15 -53.36
N HIS A 537 -2.66 43.01 -52.89
CA HIS A 537 -1.21 42.73 -52.94
C HIS A 537 -0.38 43.11 -51.70
N ARG A 538 -0.98 43.31 -50.51
CA ARG A 538 -0.21 43.76 -49.33
C ARG A 538 0.30 42.59 -48.48
N ARG A 539 1.56 42.66 -48.06
CA ARG A 539 2.19 41.65 -47.22
C ARG A 539 2.01 42.00 -45.74
N ILE A 540 1.39 41.11 -44.98
CA ILE A 540 1.35 41.20 -43.52
C ILE A 540 2.79 41.06 -43.00
N LYS A 541 3.30 42.11 -42.33
CA LYS A 541 4.64 42.14 -41.74
C LYS A 541 4.67 41.41 -40.40
N SER A 542 3.59 41.52 -39.64
CA SER A 542 3.40 40.80 -38.39
C SER A 542 1.91 40.67 -38.07
N SER A 543 1.50 39.49 -37.61
CA SER A 543 0.22 39.26 -36.97
C SER A 543 0.47 38.73 -35.56
N LEU A 544 -0.05 39.44 -34.56
CA LEU A 544 0.00 39.02 -33.16
C LEU A 544 -1.41 38.96 -32.62
N ARG A 545 -1.73 37.95 -31.79
CA ARG A 545 -2.97 38.00 -31.01
C ARG A 545 -2.95 39.25 -30.15
N LEU A 546 -4.11 39.84 -29.92
CA LEU A 546 -4.22 41.13 -29.26
C LEU A 546 -3.46 41.19 -27.92
N PRO A 547 -3.51 40.16 -27.05
CA PRO A 547 -2.77 40.25 -25.81
C PRO A 547 -1.25 40.09 -25.98
N ASP A 548 -0.77 39.40 -27.01
CA ASP A 548 0.65 39.37 -27.38
C ASP A 548 1.13 40.74 -27.91
N ALA A 549 0.26 41.44 -28.65
CA ALA A 549 0.52 42.80 -29.11
C ALA A 549 0.62 43.78 -27.93
N LEU A 550 -0.25 43.65 -26.93
CA LEU A 550 -0.14 44.42 -25.68
C LEU A 550 1.15 44.10 -24.92
N LEU A 551 1.52 42.81 -24.79
CA LEU A 551 2.79 42.41 -24.16
C LEU A 551 4.02 42.99 -24.86
N LYS A 552 3.97 43.11 -26.19
CA LYS A 552 5.07 43.63 -27.00
C LYS A 552 5.26 45.15 -26.87
N ASN A 553 4.27 45.87 -26.33
CA ASN A 553 4.16 47.33 -26.29
C ASN A 553 4.06 48.00 -27.68
N PHE A 554 3.41 49.17 -27.71
CA PHE A 554 3.42 50.07 -28.87
C PHE A 554 4.71 50.91 -28.86
N SER A 555 5.29 51.11 -30.05
CA SER A 555 6.53 51.87 -30.25
C SER A 555 6.28 53.38 -30.32
N GLU A 556 7.32 54.20 -30.16
CA GLU A 556 7.21 55.67 -30.32
C GLU A 556 6.66 56.09 -31.69
N ALA A 557 6.93 55.31 -32.74
CA ALA A 557 6.38 55.56 -34.07
C ALA A 557 4.87 55.32 -34.15
N ASP A 558 4.32 54.44 -33.31
CA ASP A 558 2.88 54.15 -33.26
C ASP A 558 2.08 55.31 -32.66
N TRP A 559 2.73 56.18 -31.89
CA TRP A 559 2.15 57.38 -31.28
C TRP A 559 1.99 58.56 -32.24
N VAL A 560 2.56 58.48 -33.45
CA VAL A 560 2.37 59.51 -34.46
C VAL A 560 0.89 59.51 -34.89
N PRO A 561 0.16 60.64 -34.74
CA PRO A 561 -1.27 60.69 -35.03
C PRO A 561 -1.62 60.15 -36.40
N GLY A 562 -2.56 59.19 -36.46
CA GLY A 562 -3.03 58.55 -37.69
C GLY A 562 -2.10 57.51 -38.31
N MET A 563 -0.83 57.41 -37.88
CA MET A 563 0.14 56.48 -38.47
C MET A 563 -0.19 55.01 -38.18
N LEU A 564 -0.54 54.70 -36.92
CA LEU A 564 -0.84 53.33 -36.51
C LEU A 564 -2.08 52.78 -37.24
N ASP A 565 -3.15 53.57 -37.37
CA ASP A 565 -4.38 53.16 -38.07
C ASP A 565 -4.19 53.10 -39.59
N ALA A 566 -3.25 53.88 -40.12
CA ALA A 566 -2.84 53.84 -41.53
C ALA A 566 -1.97 52.62 -41.86
N THR A 567 -1.29 52.01 -40.89
CA THR A 567 -0.31 50.93 -41.14
C THR A 567 -0.67 49.62 -40.43
N SER A 568 -1.81 49.56 -39.74
CA SER A 568 -2.27 48.37 -39.04
C SER A 568 -3.79 48.32 -38.90
N GLY A 569 -4.30 47.16 -38.48
CA GLY A 569 -5.72 46.96 -38.18
C GLY A 569 -5.94 45.79 -37.21
N LEU A 570 -7.15 45.71 -36.65
CA LEU A 570 -7.60 44.58 -35.85
C LEU A 570 -8.44 43.64 -36.71
N TYR A 571 -8.18 42.33 -36.62
CA TYR A 571 -8.80 41.31 -37.47
C TYR A 571 -9.20 40.07 -36.66
N THR A 572 -10.14 39.28 -37.17
CA THR A 572 -10.54 37.99 -36.57
C THR A 572 -9.82 36.79 -37.20
N ASP A 573 -8.96 37.04 -38.19
CA ASP A 573 -8.19 36.04 -38.92
C ASP A 573 -6.73 36.53 -39.03
N PRO A 574 -5.73 35.72 -38.66
CA PRO A 574 -4.31 36.10 -38.75
C PRO A 574 -3.82 36.30 -40.19
N GLU A 575 -4.42 35.60 -41.16
CA GLU A 575 -4.07 35.65 -42.58
C GLU A 575 -5.09 36.47 -43.40
N GLY A 576 -6.31 36.61 -42.87
CA GLY A 576 -7.39 37.37 -43.49
C GLY A 576 -7.19 38.88 -43.44
N TYR A 577 -7.51 39.56 -44.55
CA TYR A 577 -7.52 41.01 -44.69
C TYR A 577 -8.77 41.47 -45.46
N GLY A 578 -9.12 42.75 -45.34
CA GLY A 578 -10.36 43.33 -45.91
C GLY A 578 -11.50 43.48 -44.89
N GLU A 579 -12.57 44.18 -45.27
CA GLU A 579 -13.65 44.58 -44.35
C GLU A 579 -14.41 43.38 -43.73
N HIS A 580 -14.44 42.22 -44.39
CA HIS A 580 -15.12 41.01 -43.88
C HIS A 580 -14.43 40.36 -42.67
N HIS A 581 -13.12 40.53 -42.52
CA HIS A 581 -12.34 40.00 -41.40
C HIS A 581 -11.99 41.06 -40.35
N LYS A 582 -12.39 42.31 -40.59
CA LYS A 582 -12.00 43.45 -39.78
C LYS A 582 -12.81 43.51 -38.49
N PHE A 583 -12.12 43.56 -37.37
CA PHE A 583 -12.72 43.91 -36.11
C PHE A 583 -12.90 45.44 -36.06
N ALA A 584 -14.15 45.90 -35.95
CA ALA A 584 -14.52 47.31 -36.05
C ALA A 584 -14.10 48.13 -34.80
N LEU A 585 -12.80 48.35 -34.66
CA LEU A 585 -12.15 49.18 -33.63
C LEU A 585 -10.77 49.60 -34.15
N ALA A 586 -10.39 50.87 -33.96
CA ALA A 586 -9.09 51.34 -34.42
C ALA A 586 -7.96 50.87 -33.48
N PRO A 587 -6.81 50.41 -34.01
CA PRO A 587 -5.65 50.09 -33.17
C PRO A 587 -5.19 51.25 -32.27
N SER A 588 -5.31 52.50 -32.71
CA SER A 588 -4.97 53.68 -31.89
C SER A 588 -5.86 53.86 -30.67
N GLU A 589 -7.15 53.49 -30.76
CA GLU A 589 -8.08 53.52 -29.62
C GLU A 589 -7.67 52.49 -28.56
N VAL A 590 -7.28 51.29 -29.00
CA VAL A 590 -6.75 50.25 -28.10
C VAL A 590 -5.43 50.68 -27.47
N MET A 591 -4.51 51.25 -28.25
CA MET A 591 -3.24 51.78 -27.74
C MET A 591 -3.48 52.84 -26.66
N ASN A 592 -4.32 53.83 -26.94
CA ASN A 592 -4.64 54.91 -26.01
C ASN A 592 -5.28 54.42 -24.71
N GLU A 593 -6.17 53.41 -24.79
CA GLU A 593 -6.79 52.84 -23.60
C GLU A 593 -5.82 51.95 -22.81
N SER A 594 -4.98 51.16 -23.50
CA SER A 594 -3.98 50.30 -22.85
C SER A 594 -3.00 51.07 -21.99
N TRP A 595 -2.63 52.30 -22.40
CA TRP A 595 -1.66 53.13 -21.68
C TRP A 595 -2.16 53.65 -20.34
N LYS A 596 -3.48 53.58 -20.10
CA LYS A 596 -4.10 53.94 -18.81
C LYS A 596 -3.94 52.83 -17.77
N THR A 597 -3.52 51.64 -18.17
CA THR A 597 -3.32 50.48 -17.28
C THR A 597 -1.84 50.17 -17.16
N ASP A 598 -1.30 50.26 -15.95
CA ASP A 598 0.07 49.85 -15.67
C ASP A 598 0.16 48.34 -15.44
N LEU A 599 0.17 47.59 -16.55
CA LEU A 599 0.34 46.13 -16.56
C LEU A 599 1.62 45.68 -15.86
N GLN A 600 2.67 46.52 -15.87
CA GLN A 600 3.92 46.24 -15.20
C GLN A 600 3.74 46.23 -13.69
N THR A 601 3.17 47.28 -13.13
CA THR A 601 2.91 47.36 -11.67
C THR A 601 1.98 46.24 -11.20
N ILE A 602 0.96 45.89 -12.00
CA ILE A 602 0.07 44.74 -11.70
C ILE A 602 0.89 43.44 -11.62
N MET A 603 1.71 43.15 -12.63
CA MET A 603 2.51 41.92 -12.66
C MET A 603 3.58 41.89 -11.56
N THR A 604 4.25 43.01 -11.30
CA THR A 604 5.22 43.12 -10.20
C THR A 604 4.56 42.84 -8.87
N THR A 605 3.40 43.43 -8.59
CA THR A 605 2.65 43.20 -7.34
C THR A 605 2.27 41.72 -7.19
N LYS A 606 1.79 41.08 -8.26
CA LYS A 606 1.45 39.64 -8.22
C LYS A 606 2.68 38.76 -7.98
N LEU A 607 3.83 39.09 -8.57
CA LEU A 607 5.07 38.37 -8.37
C LEU A 607 5.63 38.57 -6.96
N ASP A 608 5.57 39.78 -6.41
CA ASP A 608 5.99 40.06 -5.04
C ASP A 608 5.13 39.27 -4.05
N ASN A 609 3.79 39.29 -4.22
CA ASN A 609 2.89 38.47 -3.41
C ASN A 609 3.19 36.98 -3.52
N PHE A 610 3.47 36.46 -4.73
CA PHE A 610 3.88 35.07 -4.92
C PHE A 610 5.14 34.75 -4.11
N TRP A 611 6.18 35.58 -4.20
CA TRP A 611 7.42 35.36 -3.45
C TRP A 611 7.26 35.53 -1.95
N ASP A 612 6.33 36.35 -1.49
CA ASP A 612 6.07 36.52 -0.06
C ASP A 612 5.31 35.31 0.51
N GLN A 613 4.48 34.63 -0.29
CA GLN A 613 3.68 33.48 0.14
C GLN A 613 4.36 32.12 -0.13
N HIS A 614 5.12 31.99 -1.22
CA HIS A 614 5.58 30.68 -1.72
C HIS A 614 7.12 30.56 -1.84
N ARG A 615 7.91 31.49 -1.30
CA ARG A 615 9.37 31.39 -1.37
C ARG A 615 9.92 30.12 -0.72
N ASP A 616 9.43 29.76 0.46
CA ASP A 616 9.93 28.60 1.20
C ASP A 616 9.47 27.28 0.56
N ASP A 617 8.27 27.26 -0.01
CA ASP A 617 7.78 26.15 -0.82
C ASP A 617 8.66 25.97 -2.06
N PHE A 618 8.94 27.05 -2.79
CA PHE A 618 9.82 27.04 -3.95
C PHE A 618 11.23 26.54 -3.61
N ARG A 619 11.82 27.00 -2.50
CA ARG A 619 13.11 26.50 -1.99
C ARG A 619 13.06 24.99 -1.72
N SER A 620 11.98 24.53 -1.08
CA SER A 620 11.80 23.11 -0.75
C SER A 620 11.65 22.24 -2.00
N ILE A 621 10.97 22.76 -3.03
CA ILE A 621 10.85 22.10 -4.34
C ILE A 621 12.21 21.97 -5.03
N LEU A 622 13.03 23.03 -5.02
CA LEU A 622 14.40 22.97 -5.57
C LEU A 622 15.25 21.92 -4.86
N LYS A 623 15.20 21.87 -3.52
CA LYS A 623 15.91 20.85 -2.74
C LYS A 623 15.44 19.43 -3.07
N GLY A 624 14.12 19.24 -3.19
CA GLY A 624 13.53 17.95 -3.58
C GLY A 624 13.99 17.51 -4.97
N ARG A 625 13.98 18.43 -5.96
CA ARG A 625 14.43 18.16 -7.33
C ARG A 625 15.92 17.81 -7.37
N PHE A 626 16.76 18.58 -6.69
CA PHE A 626 18.20 18.31 -6.60
C PHE A 626 18.49 16.90 -6.09
N ILE A 627 17.87 16.49 -4.98
CA ILE A 627 18.05 15.16 -4.40
C ILE A 627 17.55 14.07 -5.35
N ALA A 628 16.37 14.26 -5.94
CA ALA A 628 15.78 13.29 -6.86
C ALA A 628 16.67 13.07 -8.08
N GLN A 629 17.18 14.15 -8.67
CA GLN A 629 18.05 14.11 -9.85
C GLN A 629 19.42 13.48 -9.53
N ALA A 630 20.02 13.82 -8.38
CA ALA A 630 21.28 13.22 -7.95
C ALA A 630 21.13 11.70 -7.78
N ARG A 631 20.04 11.25 -7.15
CA ARG A 631 19.74 9.82 -6.99
C ARG A 631 19.48 9.14 -8.34
N GLN A 632 18.68 9.76 -9.21
CA GLN A 632 18.34 9.22 -10.52
C GLN A 632 19.58 9.07 -11.40
N GLN A 633 20.43 10.08 -11.46
CA GLN A 633 21.63 10.07 -12.28
C GLN A 633 22.67 9.06 -11.77
N LEU A 634 22.82 8.92 -10.45
CA LEU A 634 23.66 7.87 -9.85
C LEU A 634 23.15 6.47 -10.23
N LEU A 635 21.85 6.21 -10.05
CA LEU A 635 21.26 4.92 -10.36
C LEU A 635 21.37 4.58 -11.85
N ALA A 636 21.19 5.58 -12.72
CA ALA A 636 21.37 5.40 -14.16
C ALA A 636 22.81 5.05 -14.51
N TYR A 637 23.80 5.73 -13.90
CA TYR A 637 25.22 5.44 -14.11
C TYR A 637 25.60 4.03 -13.59
N GLU A 638 25.17 3.67 -12.38
CA GLU A 638 25.47 2.36 -11.78
C GLU A 638 24.77 1.18 -12.49
N ALA A 639 23.70 1.43 -13.24
CA ALA A 639 23.01 0.42 -14.04
C ALA A 639 23.74 0.06 -15.34
N LEU A 640 24.62 0.95 -15.85
CA LEU A 640 25.39 0.71 -17.07
C LEU A 640 26.51 -0.32 -16.84
N SER A 641 26.84 -1.09 -17.88
CA SER A 641 28.01 -1.96 -17.87
C SER A 641 29.32 -1.15 -17.82
N PRO A 642 30.44 -1.74 -17.35
CA PRO A 642 31.73 -1.05 -17.31
C PRO A 642 32.17 -0.48 -18.68
N THR A 643 31.83 -1.15 -19.78
CA THR A 643 32.12 -0.70 -21.14
C THR A 643 31.28 0.51 -21.55
N GLU A 644 29.99 0.53 -21.19
CA GLU A 644 29.12 1.68 -21.44
C GLU A 644 29.52 2.88 -20.58
N GLN A 645 29.87 2.65 -19.31
CA GLN A 645 30.39 3.70 -18.43
C GLN A 645 31.66 4.34 -19.00
N ALA A 646 32.60 3.54 -19.54
CA ALA A 646 33.83 4.05 -20.14
C ALA A 646 33.59 4.89 -21.40
N ALA A 647 32.55 4.56 -22.18
CA ALA A 647 32.18 5.24 -23.41
C ALA A 647 31.46 6.59 -23.22
N LEU A 648 30.95 6.87 -22.02
CA LEU A 648 30.36 8.17 -21.69
C LEU A 648 31.41 9.28 -21.81
N ALA A 649 30.95 10.49 -22.17
CA ALA A 649 31.75 11.69 -22.02
C ALA A 649 32.13 11.86 -20.54
N ASP A 650 33.33 12.37 -20.25
CA ASP A 650 33.83 12.47 -18.88
C ASP A 650 32.86 13.26 -17.99
N GLU A 651 32.24 14.31 -18.55
CA GLU A 651 31.27 15.15 -17.88
C GLU A 651 29.96 14.44 -17.48
N HIS A 652 29.63 13.32 -18.11
CA HIS A 652 28.41 12.55 -17.84
C HIS A 652 28.63 11.36 -16.90
N LYS A 653 29.89 11.06 -16.52
CA LYS A 653 30.23 9.94 -15.63
C LYS A 653 30.00 10.31 -14.16
N PHE A 654 28.74 10.40 -13.74
CA PHE A 654 28.34 10.78 -12.38
C PHE A 654 28.45 9.60 -11.40
N THR A 655 29.58 9.52 -10.72
CA THR A 655 29.94 8.38 -9.85
C THR A 655 29.33 8.47 -8.45
N ARG A 656 29.45 7.38 -7.67
CA ARG A 656 29.07 7.35 -6.25
C ARG A 656 29.76 8.44 -5.42
N GLU A 657 31.01 8.76 -5.72
CA GLU A 657 31.74 9.81 -5.00
C GLU A 657 31.25 11.21 -5.37
N ASP A 658 30.89 11.44 -6.64
CA ASP A 658 30.28 12.69 -7.10
C ASP A 658 28.92 12.90 -6.44
N TYR A 659 28.12 11.84 -6.33
CA TYR A 659 26.85 11.84 -5.60
C TYR A 659 27.06 12.18 -4.11
N LEU A 660 28.00 11.54 -3.43
CA LEU A 660 28.29 11.84 -2.01
C LEU A 660 28.75 13.29 -1.82
N LEU A 661 29.54 13.81 -2.75
CA LEU A 661 29.99 15.20 -2.74
C LEU A 661 28.80 16.17 -2.80
N VAL A 662 27.93 16.04 -3.82
CA VAL A 662 26.81 16.98 -3.99
C VAL A 662 25.74 16.82 -2.90
N MET A 663 25.52 15.60 -2.40
CA MET A 663 24.61 15.34 -1.28
C MET A 663 25.07 15.97 0.04
N GLY A 664 26.33 16.40 0.14
CA GLY A 664 26.82 17.24 1.24
C GLY A 664 26.04 18.56 1.39
N ALA A 665 25.46 19.09 0.31
CA ALA A 665 24.57 20.26 0.36
C ALA A 665 23.24 19.98 1.09
N THR A 666 22.88 18.71 1.25
CA THR A 666 21.64 18.22 1.87
C THR A 666 21.94 17.37 3.10
N SER A 667 22.81 17.86 4.00
CA SER A 667 23.35 17.11 5.15
C SER A 667 22.33 16.52 6.14
N ASN A 668 21.06 16.94 6.08
CA ASN A 668 19.96 16.40 6.89
C ASN A 668 19.18 15.24 6.22
N VAL A 669 19.57 14.83 5.01
CA VAL A 669 18.98 13.73 4.24
C VAL A 669 19.98 12.57 4.16
N SER A 670 19.48 11.35 4.20
CA SER A 670 20.33 10.16 4.06
C SER A 670 20.94 10.10 2.66
N VAL A 671 22.25 9.82 2.60
CA VAL A 671 22.96 9.50 1.36
C VAL A 671 22.55 8.16 0.77
N ASN A 672 21.81 7.31 1.48
CA ASN A 672 21.21 6.13 0.85
C ASN A 672 20.16 6.60 -0.17
N GLU A 673 20.39 6.31 -1.45
CA GLU A 673 19.57 6.74 -2.58
C GLU A 673 18.14 6.17 -2.55
N ARG A 674 17.89 5.15 -1.74
CA ARG A 674 16.58 4.50 -1.55
C ARG A 674 15.91 4.86 -0.23
N ALA A 675 16.54 5.67 0.61
CA ALA A 675 15.95 6.09 1.88
C ALA A 675 14.80 7.08 1.63
N PRO A 676 13.66 6.93 2.32
CA PRO A 676 12.54 7.85 2.20
C PRO A 676 12.94 9.26 2.68
N ILE A 677 12.27 10.26 2.12
CA ILE A 677 12.47 11.67 2.45
C ILE A 677 11.15 12.24 2.96
N THR A 678 11.21 13.03 4.02
CA THR A 678 10.04 13.74 4.57
C THR A 678 9.99 15.18 4.08
N VAL A 679 8.80 15.76 4.02
CA VAL A 679 8.61 17.19 3.69
C VAL A 679 9.37 18.08 4.69
N ALA A 680 9.40 17.70 5.97
CA ALA A 680 10.16 18.42 6.99
C ALA A 680 11.66 18.49 6.68
N GLN A 681 12.26 17.42 6.14
CA GLN A 681 13.66 17.43 5.72
C GLN A 681 13.91 18.36 4.51
N LEU A 682 12.94 18.49 3.61
CA LEU A 682 13.02 19.40 2.47
C LEU A 682 12.87 20.87 2.92
N GLN A 683 11.96 21.13 3.85
CA GLN A 683 11.74 22.46 4.42
C GLN A 683 12.91 22.92 5.30
N ALA A 684 13.59 22.01 6.00
CA ALA A 684 14.73 22.35 6.84
C ALA A 684 15.89 22.96 6.03
N SER A 685 16.37 24.11 6.50
CA SER A 685 17.59 24.77 5.98
C SER A 685 18.82 23.93 6.29
N THR A 686 19.72 23.77 5.30
CA THR A 686 21.02 23.12 5.49
C THR A 686 22.17 24.10 5.32
N SER A 687 23.31 23.80 5.95
CA SER A 687 24.54 24.59 5.81
C SER A 687 25.59 23.74 5.09
N THR A 688 26.29 24.34 4.14
CA THR A 688 27.45 23.74 3.45
C THR A 688 28.74 23.88 4.26
N ARG A 689 28.79 24.82 5.22
CA ARG A 689 29.98 25.13 6.00
C ARG A 689 30.59 23.89 6.66
N GLY A 690 31.83 23.57 6.28
CA GLY A 690 32.58 22.43 6.83
C GLY A 690 32.15 21.06 6.27
N VAL A 691 31.23 21.03 5.31
CA VAL A 691 30.70 19.80 4.70
C VAL A 691 31.11 19.71 3.22
N VAL A 692 30.83 20.77 2.45
CA VAL A 692 31.14 20.86 1.02
C VAL A 692 31.40 22.32 0.65
N ARG A 693 32.27 22.56 -0.33
CA ARG A 693 32.45 23.90 -0.89
C ARG A 693 31.44 24.09 -2.01
N ALA A 694 30.61 25.13 -1.91
CA ALA A 694 29.61 25.48 -2.92
C ALA A 694 29.80 26.94 -3.34
N HIS A 695 29.79 27.19 -4.64
CA HIS A 695 29.90 28.53 -5.24
C HIS A 695 28.90 28.64 -6.39
N PRO A 696 28.21 29.77 -6.59
CA PRO A 696 27.49 29.97 -7.84
C PRO A 696 28.51 30.12 -8.96
N LEU A 697 28.24 29.49 -10.10
CA LEU A 697 29.03 29.75 -11.31
C LEU A 697 28.83 31.22 -11.69
N ASP A 698 29.91 31.95 -11.88
CA ASP A 698 29.86 33.34 -12.34
C ASP A 698 30.60 33.55 -13.66
N ILE A 699 30.05 34.43 -14.50
CA ILE A 699 30.67 34.84 -15.77
C ILE A 699 30.88 36.34 -15.71
N ASN A 700 32.14 36.76 -15.82
CA ASN A 700 32.60 38.13 -15.69
C ASN A 700 32.15 38.80 -14.38
N GLY A 701 31.98 38.03 -13.31
CA GLY A 701 31.53 38.50 -11.99
C GLY A 701 30.01 38.50 -11.79
N TYR A 702 29.22 38.13 -12.81
CA TYR A 702 27.77 37.99 -12.69
C TYR A 702 27.42 36.55 -12.31
N GLY A 703 26.74 36.34 -11.17
CA GLY A 703 26.38 35.00 -10.69
C GLY A 703 25.15 34.41 -11.39
N SER A 704 25.11 33.08 -11.51
CA SER A 704 23.99 32.31 -12.06
C SER A 704 23.26 31.50 -10.98
N ASP A 705 22.20 30.77 -11.39
CA ASP A 705 21.57 29.73 -10.60
C ASP A 705 22.29 28.36 -10.68
N ILE A 706 23.37 28.25 -11.47
CA ILE A 706 24.24 27.07 -11.54
C ILE A 706 25.17 27.06 -10.33
N VAL A 707 25.35 25.91 -9.70
CA VAL A 707 26.18 25.77 -8.48
C VAL A 707 27.31 24.79 -8.71
N ARG A 708 28.54 25.25 -8.45
CA ARG A 708 29.76 24.44 -8.45
C ARG A 708 30.05 23.87 -7.07
N PHE A 709 30.24 22.56 -7.01
CA PHE A 709 30.60 21.80 -5.82
C PHE A 709 32.03 21.26 -5.91
N THR A 710 32.79 21.44 -4.82
CA THR A 710 34.12 20.83 -4.63
C THR A 710 34.27 20.28 -3.22
N ALA A 711 35.16 19.30 -3.06
CA ALA A 711 35.41 18.69 -1.75
C ALA A 711 35.90 19.75 -0.75
N GLN A 712 35.45 19.62 0.51
CA GLN A 712 35.96 20.44 1.60
C GLN A 712 37.47 20.24 1.74
N ASP A 713 37.88 18.97 1.75
CA ASP A 713 39.24 18.48 1.63
C ASP A 713 39.26 17.09 0.99
N ASP A 714 40.05 16.90 -0.05
CA ASP A 714 40.35 15.62 -0.71
C ASP A 714 41.82 15.20 -0.52
N GLY A 715 42.54 15.89 0.38
CA GLY A 715 43.98 15.69 0.62
C GLY A 715 44.89 16.30 -0.45
N GLN A 716 44.33 16.87 -1.52
CA GLN A 716 45.06 17.48 -2.63
C GLN A 716 44.97 19.01 -2.50
N TYR A 717 46.07 19.65 -2.11
CA TYR A 717 46.16 21.12 -1.96
C TYR A 717 46.38 21.82 -3.31
N LEU A 718 45.58 21.45 -4.31
CA LEU A 718 45.64 22.04 -5.66
C LEU A 718 44.79 23.30 -5.71
N TYR A 719 45.35 24.39 -6.20
CA TYR A 719 44.65 25.66 -6.34
C TYR A 719 45.02 26.35 -7.66
N SER A 720 44.02 26.92 -8.33
CA SER A 720 44.19 27.82 -9.48
C SER A 720 43.57 29.18 -9.16
N ASN A 721 44.38 30.25 -9.23
CA ASN A 721 43.97 31.63 -8.91
C ASN A 721 43.18 31.78 -7.59
N GLY A 722 43.55 31.01 -6.56
CA GLY A 722 42.91 31.03 -5.23
C GLY A 722 41.65 30.16 -5.10
N ARG A 723 41.29 29.39 -6.13
CA ARG A 723 40.15 28.45 -6.14
C ARG A 723 40.66 27.02 -6.03
N ARG A 724 39.93 26.15 -5.32
CA ARG A 724 40.30 24.75 -5.11
C ARG A 724 40.15 23.99 -6.42
N ASP A 725 41.26 23.51 -6.94
CA ASP A 725 41.31 22.67 -8.14
C ASP A 725 41.15 21.18 -7.78
N GLY A 726 41.00 20.32 -8.78
CA GLY A 726 40.61 18.92 -8.65
C GLY A 726 39.15 18.71 -9.06
N ARG A 727 38.50 17.69 -8.51
CA ARG A 727 37.12 17.31 -8.88
C ARG A 727 36.13 18.48 -8.71
N GLN A 728 35.47 18.85 -9.80
CA GLN A 728 34.40 19.83 -9.85
C GLN A 728 33.09 19.14 -10.25
N VAL A 729 31.98 19.51 -9.62
CA VAL A 729 30.65 19.09 -10.08
C VAL A 729 29.76 20.32 -10.21
N LEU A 730 29.28 20.61 -11.41
CA LEU A 730 28.28 21.64 -11.66
C LEU A 730 26.88 21.02 -11.54
N TYR A 731 26.04 21.62 -10.70
CA TYR A 731 24.59 21.43 -10.74
C TYR A 731 23.98 22.51 -11.64
N VAL A 732 23.41 22.08 -12.76
CA VAL A 732 22.74 22.92 -13.76
C VAL A 732 21.24 22.65 -13.66
N PRO A 733 20.44 23.51 -12.98
CA PRO A 733 19.02 23.25 -12.82
C PRO A 733 18.29 23.17 -14.17
N GLY A 734 17.76 22.01 -14.55
CA GLY A 734 17.11 21.84 -15.86
C GLY A 734 18.04 21.43 -16.99
N GLY A 735 19.27 21.03 -16.66
CA GLY A 735 20.21 20.45 -17.60
C GLY A 735 19.84 19.02 -17.99
N ASP A 736 20.50 18.52 -19.03
CA ASP A 736 20.46 17.11 -19.43
C ASP A 736 21.90 16.66 -19.73
N PRO A 737 22.61 16.06 -18.77
CA PRO A 737 22.19 15.80 -17.37
C PRO A 737 22.19 17.05 -16.45
N ASP A 738 21.48 16.98 -15.31
CA ASP A 738 21.43 18.05 -14.28
C ASP A 738 22.77 18.21 -13.53
N PHE A 739 23.58 17.15 -13.43
CA PHE A 739 24.92 17.18 -12.84
C PHE A 739 25.99 16.87 -13.89
N VAL A 740 26.98 17.75 -14.02
CA VAL A 740 28.11 17.60 -14.95
C VAL A 740 29.43 17.67 -14.18
N ARG A 741 30.31 16.68 -14.37
CA ARG A 741 31.50 16.48 -13.53
C ARG A 741 32.82 16.68 -14.28
N PHE A 742 33.81 17.26 -13.62
CA PHE A 742 35.12 17.56 -14.22
C PHE A 742 36.24 17.16 -13.27
N ASP A 743 37.38 16.73 -13.82
CA ASP A 743 38.54 16.33 -13.00
C ASP A 743 39.38 17.53 -12.53
N SER A 744 39.20 18.70 -13.15
CA SER A 744 39.90 19.95 -12.83
C SER A 744 39.08 21.17 -13.24
N LEU A 745 39.48 22.34 -12.74
CA LEU A 745 38.96 23.65 -13.14
C LEU A 745 39.21 23.91 -14.63
N GLU A 746 40.40 23.60 -15.13
CA GLU A 746 40.74 23.75 -16.56
C GLU A 746 39.76 22.98 -17.48
N LYS A 747 39.41 21.74 -17.12
CA LYS A 747 38.42 20.96 -17.89
C LYS A 747 37.02 21.58 -17.84
N MET A 748 36.62 22.10 -16.68
CA MET A 748 35.34 22.79 -16.51
C MET A 748 35.29 24.07 -17.36
N ASP A 749 36.35 24.89 -17.33
CA ASP A 749 36.45 26.13 -18.10
C ASP A 749 36.41 25.86 -19.60
N GLN A 750 37.14 24.83 -20.04
CA GLN A 750 37.11 24.39 -21.44
C GLN A 750 35.70 23.95 -21.86
N TRP A 751 34.97 23.23 -21.01
CA TRP A 751 33.59 22.84 -21.26
C TRP A 751 32.65 24.05 -21.38
N ILE A 752 32.80 25.07 -20.51
CA ILE A 752 32.03 26.32 -20.58
C ILE A 752 32.29 27.04 -21.92
N VAL A 753 33.56 27.14 -22.33
CA VAL A 753 33.94 27.72 -23.63
C VAL A 753 33.31 26.93 -24.79
N ASP A 754 33.29 25.60 -24.71
CA ASP A 754 32.71 24.74 -25.74
C ASP A 754 31.17 24.90 -25.81
N GLN A 755 30.48 25.09 -24.69
CA GLN A 755 29.06 25.46 -24.71
C GLN A 755 28.87 26.85 -25.33
N ALA A 756 29.76 27.81 -25.05
CA ALA A 756 29.66 29.18 -25.54
C ALA A 756 29.92 29.34 -27.06
N ARG A 757 30.59 28.36 -27.68
CA ARG A 757 30.83 28.33 -29.14
C ARG A 757 29.56 28.14 -29.95
N ASP A 758 28.69 27.23 -29.52
CA ASP A 758 27.44 26.96 -30.22
C ASP A 758 26.39 28.02 -29.85
N PRO A 759 25.76 28.71 -30.82
CA PRO A 759 24.81 29.79 -30.53
C PRO A 759 23.60 29.37 -29.69
N LYS A 760 23.13 28.12 -29.85
CA LYS A 760 21.99 27.59 -29.08
C LYS A 760 22.44 27.28 -27.65
N LYS A 761 23.52 26.52 -27.48
CA LYS A 761 24.08 26.19 -26.16
C LYS A 761 24.52 27.43 -25.39
N ARG A 762 25.11 28.44 -26.06
CA ARG A 762 25.43 29.73 -25.46
C ARG A 762 24.20 30.43 -24.91
N LYS A 763 23.10 30.44 -25.68
CA LYS A 763 21.84 31.04 -25.25
C LYS A 763 21.22 30.27 -24.09
N ASP A 764 21.32 28.95 -24.10
CA ASP A 764 20.84 28.09 -23.03
C ASP A 764 21.67 28.31 -21.75
N LEU A 765 23.00 28.39 -21.83
CA LEU A 765 23.87 28.75 -20.70
C LEU A 765 23.60 30.17 -20.18
N ALA A 766 23.48 31.16 -21.06
CA ALA A 766 23.11 32.53 -20.68
C ALA A 766 21.73 32.58 -20.01
N SER A 767 20.86 31.59 -20.22
CA SER A 767 19.51 31.55 -19.65
C SER A 767 19.48 31.40 -18.12
N HIS A 768 20.60 31.00 -17.52
CA HIS A 768 20.82 30.85 -16.08
C HIS A 768 21.19 32.16 -15.35
N PHE A 769 21.35 33.25 -16.09
CA PHE A 769 21.67 34.58 -15.55
C PHE A 769 20.46 35.51 -15.65
N SER A 770 20.41 36.59 -14.87
CA SER A 770 19.32 37.56 -15.00
C SER A 770 19.30 38.21 -16.39
N VAL A 771 18.11 38.61 -16.87
CA VAL A 771 17.99 39.31 -18.17
C VAL A 771 18.78 40.63 -18.18
N TYR A 772 19.01 41.22 -17.01
CA TYR A 772 19.82 42.42 -16.84
C TYR A 772 21.31 42.12 -16.98
N ASP A 773 21.83 41.13 -16.25
CA ASP A 773 23.26 40.77 -16.29
C ASP A 773 23.68 40.20 -17.64
N ARG A 774 22.72 39.70 -18.44
CA ARG A 774 22.95 39.29 -19.82
C ARG A 774 23.31 40.43 -20.75
N GLN A 775 22.80 41.64 -20.49
CA GLN A 775 22.95 42.81 -21.37
C GLN A 775 24.23 43.58 -21.03
N ASP A 776 24.81 44.23 -22.04
CA ASP A 776 25.94 45.13 -21.84
C ASP A 776 25.51 46.39 -21.09
N GLY A 777 26.29 46.77 -20.08
CA GLY A 777 26.16 48.03 -19.38
C GLY A 777 26.90 49.16 -20.10
N ILE A 778 26.83 50.37 -19.55
CA ILE A 778 27.52 51.56 -20.10
C ILE A 778 29.05 51.39 -20.08
N SER A 779 29.57 50.68 -19.07
CA SER A 779 31.01 50.60 -18.80
C SER A 779 31.58 49.17 -18.80
N TYR A 780 30.72 48.14 -18.74
CA TYR A 780 31.13 46.74 -18.65
C TYR A 780 30.26 45.88 -19.54
N TYR A 781 30.88 44.89 -20.20
CA TYR A 781 30.18 43.87 -20.98
C TYR A 781 29.38 42.94 -20.07
N GLY A 782 28.20 42.53 -20.53
CA GLY A 782 27.32 41.58 -19.88
C GLY A 782 27.68 40.13 -20.22
N VAL A 783 26.88 39.20 -19.72
CA VAL A 783 27.12 37.75 -19.86
C VAL A 783 27.04 37.30 -21.33
N GLU A 784 26.10 37.81 -22.13
CA GLU A 784 25.98 37.36 -23.53
C GLU A 784 27.23 37.69 -24.36
N THR A 785 27.73 38.93 -24.23
CA THR A 785 28.96 39.36 -24.88
C THR A 785 30.16 38.60 -24.32
N SER A 786 30.26 38.44 -23.00
CA SER A 786 31.37 37.71 -22.36
C SER A 786 31.45 36.25 -22.86
N LEU A 787 30.33 35.55 -22.93
CA LEU A 787 30.27 34.19 -23.48
C LEU A 787 30.60 34.15 -24.98
N ALA A 788 30.15 35.12 -25.77
CA ALA A 788 30.48 35.18 -27.20
C ALA A 788 32.00 35.38 -27.42
N MET A 789 32.64 36.21 -26.59
CA MET A 789 34.08 36.44 -26.64
C MET A 789 34.88 35.21 -26.17
N LEU A 790 34.42 34.51 -25.13
CA LEU A 790 34.97 33.22 -24.71
C LEU A 790 34.86 32.16 -25.82
N GLY A 791 33.69 32.00 -26.42
CA GLY A 791 33.45 31.02 -27.48
C GLY A 791 34.33 31.27 -28.73
N THR A 792 34.58 32.53 -29.07
CA THR A 792 35.47 32.91 -30.18
C THR A 792 36.96 32.94 -29.79
N LYS A 793 37.30 32.60 -28.54
CA LYS A 793 38.66 32.65 -27.97
C LYS A 793 39.31 34.04 -28.02
N GLN A 794 38.50 35.09 -28.03
CA GLN A 794 39.00 36.47 -27.96
C GLN A 794 39.35 36.88 -26.53
N TRP A 795 38.70 36.27 -25.54
CA TRP A 795 38.95 36.47 -24.12
C TRP A 795 39.55 35.24 -23.47
N ASP A 796 40.28 35.46 -22.38
CA ASP A 796 40.95 34.41 -21.63
C ASP A 796 39.94 33.51 -20.90
N LEU A 797 40.18 32.20 -21.00
CA LEU A 797 39.44 31.17 -20.30
C LEU A 797 40.08 30.79 -18.96
N GLU A 798 41.24 31.37 -18.63
CA GLU A 798 41.92 31.14 -17.36
C GLU A 798 40.97 31.41 -16.17
N GLU A 799 40.90 30.41 -15.29
CA GLU A 799 40.05 30.41 -14.10
C GLU A 799 40.24 31.69 -13.28
N GLY A 800 39.13 32.34 -12.94
CA GLY A 800 39.12 33.56 -12.13
C GLY A 800 39.34 34.87 -12.88
N ILE A 801 39.53 34.84 -14.21
CA ILE A 801 39.58 36.04 -15.04
C ILE A 801 38.18 36.38 -15.58
N THR A 802 37.63 35.50 -16.43
CA THR A 802 36.28 35.65 -17.00
C THR A 802 35.32 34.62 -16.40
N ILE A 803 35.75 33.38 -16.20
CA ILE A 803 34.97 32.33 -15.55
C ILE A 803 35.28 32.36 -14.05
N ASP A 804 34.26 32.20 -13.21
CA ASP A 804 34.34 32.22 -11.75
C ASP A 804 35.12 33.41 -11.17
N ARG A 805 35.03 34.58 -11.80
CA ARG A 805 35.75 35.80 -11.44
C ARG A 805 35.45 36.25 -10.00
N ALA A 806 34.19 36.23 -9.58
CA ALA A 806 33.78 36.66 -8.24
C ALA A 806 34.01 35.59 -7.17
N ASN A 807 33.83 34.30 -7.52
CA ASN A 807 34.05 33.14 -6.65
C ASN A 807 33.35 33.25 -5.28
N ILE A 808 32.05 33.59 -5.29
CA ILE A 808 31.29 33.84 -4.08
C ILE A 808 31.03 32.52 -3.34
N SER A 809 31.53 32.35 -2.11
CA SER A 809 31.24 31.14 -1.33
C SER A 809 29.82 31.15 -0.77
N ILE A 810 29.10 30.06 -0.99
CA ILE A 810 27.81 29.78 -0.36
C ILE A 810 28.09 28.99 0.91
N HIS A 811 28.01 29.65 2.08
CA HIS A 811 28.17 28.99 3.39
C HIS A 811 26.86 28.50 4.00
N GLY A 812 25.74 29.07 3.57
CA GLY A 812 24.41 28.72 4.05
C GLY A 812 23.75 27.68 3.15
N ASP A 813 22.44 27.80 3.00
CA ASP A 813 21.65 26.91 2.19
C ASP A 813 21.77 27.24 0.70
N VAL A 814 22.24 26.27 -0.08
CA VAL A 814 22.38 26.40 -1.54
C VAL A 814 21.04 26.69 -2.21
N PHE A 815 19.96 26.06 -1.74
CA PHE A 815 18.62 26.24 -2.32
C PHE A 815 18.05 27.62 -1.99
N GLN A 816 18.40 28.19 -0.83
CA GLN A 816 18.08 29.59 -0.53
C GLN A 816 18.80 30.55 -1.48
N HIS A 817 20.07 30.27 -1.80
CA HIS A 817 20.83 31.06 -2.76
C HIS A 817 20.18 31.02 -4.15
N ILE A 818 19.91 29.82 -4.68
CA ILE A 818 19.24 29.63 -5.99
C ILE A 818 17.88 30.33 -6.00
N THR A 819 17.11 30.22 -4.91
CA THR A 819 15.82 30.91 -4.76
C THR A 819 15.98 32.43 -4.86
N GLN A 820 16.99 32.99 -4.20
CA GLN A 820 17.24 34.43 -4.22
C GLN A 820 17.71 34.94 -5.59
N VAL A 821 18.60 34.20 -6.27
CA VAL A 821 19.03 34.50 -7.65
C VAL A 821 17.83 34.46 -8.60
N THR A 822 16.98 33.43 -8.47
CA THR A 822 15.76 33.29 -9.28
C THR A 822 14.76 34.43 -9.05
N LYS A 823 14.57 34.85 -7.79
CA LYS A 823 13.73 36.01 -7.45
C LYS A 823 14.29 37.29 -8.07
N ASN A 824 15.59 37.53 -7.90
CA ASN A 824 16.27 38.74 -8.38
C ASN A 824 16.25 38.83 -9.91
N ALA A 825 16.47 37.72 -10.61
CA ALA A 825 16.42 37.67 -12.07
C ALA A 825 15.07 38.15 -12.64
N ARG A 826 13.99 38.04 -11.86
CA ARG A 826 12.63 38.47 -12.23
C ARG A 826 12.29 39.86 -11.73
N ALA A 827 12.84 40.28 -10.60
CA ALA A 827 12.70 41.64 -10.10
C ALA A 827 13.28 42.69 -11.07
N VAL A 828 14.25 42.32 -11.93
CA VAL A 828 14.81 43.23 -12.94
C VAL A 828 14.02 43.25 -14.26
N MET A 829 12.90 42.51 -14.39
CA MET A 829 11.86 42.79 -15.41
C MET A 829 11.08 44.10 -15.13
N ARG A 830 11.61 44.97 -14.24
CA ARG A 830 11.23 46.37 -14.05
C ARG A 830 11.40 47.24 -15.31
N THR A 831 11.90 46.70 -16.41
CA THR A 831 11.78 47.30 -17.74
C THR A 831 11.01 46.34 -18.66
N TRP A 832 9.72 46.62 -18.90
CA TRP A 832 8.82 45.90 -19.84
C TRP A 832 9.26 45.99 -21.32
N ARG A 833 10.55 46.23 -21.60
CA ARG A 833 11.13 46.38 -22.94
C ARG A 833 11.58 45.06 -23.55
N SER A 834 11.56 43.92 -22.83
CA SER A 834 11.94 42.61 -23.40
C SER A 834 10.93 41.50 -23.07
N ASN A 835 10.37 40.91 -24.14
CA ASN A 835 9.27 39.96 -24.12
C ASN A 835 9.78 38.52 -23.81
N GLN A 836 10.20 38.24 -22.57
CA GLN A 836 10.69 36.91 -22.16
C GLN A 836 10.17 36.48 -20.76
N THR A 837 8.85 36.42 -20.59
CA THR A 837 8.23 36.04 -19.30
C THR A 837 8.11 34.54 -19.04
N ALA A 838 8.33 33.67 -20.05
CA ALA A 838 7.98 32.24 -19.95
C ALA A 838 9.14 31.25 -19.74
N ARG A 839 10.39 31.61 -20.04
CA ARG A 839 11.48 30.60 -20.13
C ARG A 839 12.10 30.13 -18.81
N PRO A 840 12.35 30.97 -17.78
CA PRO A 840 13.11 30.53 -16.60
C PRO A 840 12.35 29.55 -15.68
N PHE A 841 11.00 29.58 -15.65
CA PHE A 841 10.23 28.53 -14.97
C PHE A 841 10.13 27.25 -15.80
N ALA A 842 10.19 27.34 -17.13
CA ALA A 842 10.25 26.17 -18.01
C ALA A 842 11.60 25.46 -17.94
N THR A 843 12.74 26.19 -17.83
CA THR A 843 14.05 25.58 -17.52
C THR A 843 14.07 24.96 -16.12
N LEU A 844 13.44 25.59 -15.13
CA LEU A 844 13.22 24.98 -13.81
C LEU A 844 12.07 23.94 -13.78
N GLY A 845 11.45 23.60 -14.92
CA GLY A 845 10.43 22.55 -15.07
C GLY A 845 9.07 22.80 -14.38
N LEU A 846 8.78 24.03 -13.95
CA LEU A 846 7.58 24.37 -13.16
C LEU A 846 6.37 24.81 -13.98
N THR A 847 6.55 25.11 -15.27
CA THR A 847 5.45 25.46 -16.16
C THR A 847 5.56 24.64 -17.43
N THR A 848 4.59 23.73 -17.63
CA THR A 848 4.29 22.92 -18.83
C THR A 848 5.22 21.74 -19.15
N SER A 849 5.03 20.59 -18.47
CA SER A 849 5.00 19.21 -19.03
C SER A 849 5.03 18.14 -17.91
N PRO A 850 4.58 16.89 -18.15
CA PRO A 850 4.44 15.81 -17.16
C PRO A 850 5.80 15.17 -16.75
N LEU A 851 6.85 15.97 -16.55
CA LEU A 851 8.10 15.54 -15.91
C LEU A 851 7.91 15.22 -14.41
N GLY A 852 6.70 15.46 -13.91
CA GLY A 852 6.15 15.00 -12.64
C GLY A 852 5.98 13.48 -12.48
N GLN A 853 6.34 12.65 -13.47
CA GLN A 853 6.24 11.17 -13.36
C GLN A 853 7.59 10.44 -13.30
N ASP A 854 8.65 10.92 -13.95
CA ASP A 854 9.93 10.19 -14.04
C ASP A 854 10.90 10.40 -12.87
N CYS A 855 10.97 11.60 -12.25
CA CYS A 855 11.82 11.83 -11.07
C CYS A 855 11.37 11.08 -9.80
N TRP A 856 10.26 10.35 -9.86
CA TRP A 856 9.42 10.06 -8.69
C TRP A 856 9.39 8.59 -8.28
N GLN A 857 10.11 7.75 -9.02
CA GLN A 857 10.30 6.34 -8.72
C GLN A 857 11.34 6.08 -7.61
N SER A 858 12.12 7.09 -7.22
CA SER A 858 13.21 6.99 -6.24
C SER A 858 12.85 7.35 -4.79
N TRP A 859 11.61 7.80 -4.54
CA TRP A 859 11.14 8.20 -3.20
C TRP A 859 10.69 7.04 -2.31
N PRO A 860 9.91 6.06 -2.80
CA PRO A 860 9.67 4.86 -2.02
C PRO A 860 10.88 3.91 -2.11
N PRO A 861 11.19 3.16 -1.04
CA PRO A 861 12.18 2.09 -1.12
C PRO A 861 11.74 1.08 -2.19
N ARG A 862 12.58 0.84 -3.22
CA ARG A 862 12.42 -0.32 -4.09
C ARG A 862 12.81 -1.57 -3.29
N ALA A 863 12.03 -2.65 -3.42
CA ALA A 863 12.42 -3.94 -2.89
C ALA A 863 13.81 -4.31 -3.44
N SER A 864 14.79 -4.52 -2.56
CA SER A 864 16.06 -5.13 -2.93
C SER A 864 15.83 -6.57 -3.39
N SER A 865 16.72 -7.09 -4.24
CA SER A 865 16.68 -8.47 -4.74
C SER A 865 16.20 -9.47 -3.67
N PRO A 866 15.36 -10.47 -4.02
CA PRO A 866 14.79 -11.42 -3.06
C PRO A 866 15.80 -12.11 -2.13
N ARG A 867 17.09 -12.16 -2.51
CA ARG A 867 18.17 -12.73 -1.68
C ARG A 867 18.40 -11.98 -0.36
N GLY A 868 18.00 -10.70 -0.26
CA GLY A 868 18.15 -9.90 0.96
C GLY A 868 17.12 -10.23 2.05
N TRP A 869 15.95 -10.74 1.67
CA TRP A 869 14.85 -11.06 2.58
C TRP A 869 14.97 -12.45 3.22
N LEU A 870 15.69 -13.37 2.56
CA LEU A 870 15.87 -14.76 2.99
C LEU A 870 17.06 -14.98 3.96
N ARG A 871 17.71 -13.93 4.49
CA ARG A 871 18.84 -14.08 5.40
C ARG A 871 18.53 -13.57 6.81
N PRO A 872 18.66 -14.41 7.86
CA PRO A 872 18.64 -13.91 9.23
C PRO A 872 19.83 -12.97 9.50
N PRO A 873 19.70 -12.01 10.43
CA PRO A 873 20.77 -11.06 10.73
C PRO A 873 22.03 -11.80 11.22
N ARG A 874 23.15 -11.60 10.54
CA ARG A 874 24.46 -12.01 11.06
C ARG A 874 24.79 -11.12 12.25
N SER A 875 25.07 -11.72 13.41
CA SER A 875 25.64 -11.00 14.54
C SER A 875 26.94 -10.33 14.11
N LEU A 876 26.97 -9.00 14.17
CA LEU A 876 28.18 -8.21 14.03
C LEU A 876 29.10 -8.54 15.20
N LYS A 877 30.03 -9.49 15.00
CA LYS A 877 31.22 -9.58 15.83
C LYS A 877 32.08 -8.35 15.53
N GLN A 878 32.25 -7.49 16.53
CA GLN A 878 33.26 -6.44 16.53
C GLN A 878 34.64 -7.06 16.23
N PRO A 879 35.46 -6.48 15.34
CA PRO A 879 36.88 -6.77 15.34
C PRO A 879 37.56 -5.97 16.46
N LEU A 880 38.21 -6.70 17.36
CA LEU A 880 39.31 -6.21 18.17
C LEU A 880 40.52 -5.99 17.25
N ALA A 881 40.97 -4.73 17.18
CA ALA A 881 42.34 -4.22 17.01
C ALA A 881 42.32 -2.86 16.31
#